data_AF-A0A821G2L9-F1
#
_entry.id   AF-A0A821G2L9-F1
#
_cell.length_a   1.000
_cell.length_b   1.000
_cell.length_c   1.000
_cell.angle_alpha   90.00
_cell.angle_beta   90.00
_cell.angle_gamma   90.00
#
_symmetry.space_group_name_H-M   'P 1'
#
loop_
_entity.id
_entity.type
_entity.pdbx_description
1 polymer ?
#
loop_
_entity_poly.entity_id
_entity_poly.type
_entity_poly.pdbx_seq_one_letter_code
_entity_poly.pdbx_strand_id
1 'polypeptide(L)'
;MVSFIQVVVVVIGISFVDGINNTACIPTFKQKNTSTILTNLRQEMRNVSIGIYVVFSNDEHGSEYTQPYDKRRDWITGFRGSSGIAVISLRTAALWTDSRYFTQAEEELDCANWLLMRNGNEDVPHLISWLVTEAQQTDWSLGITTKFISSAWWLAANNALKTIGKQLQPVSDLVERIWPSNERPKESQKPIFQHDIQYAGENVTQKLDRTTTELQRFGATVTVISALDEIAWQFNLRGADIPYNPFFKSYAIIYTNYTIRRPELFVNLKQINRRIYPVGVNVFDYSKFWSHLHAIVNDPSIEKIWISAYVSQAILNLIPDNKLILPLLNSPIQRIKAQKNAIERKGMRDCQIRDAVARMKHIGWIEQQLNNGKSINETESVDRLIFYQKQQDKFQYPSFDAISASGDRAAVVHYSPEPPTARHITKDQVYLLDAGSQYLDCTTDITRTHHFGTPKDLEKRAYTRVLQGVLAIANTFFPAGTYGRSLDHLGRMYLYRDGMTFGHGVGHGIGHFLSVHEGPQSIILEYNEYEEALAEGVFISDEPGFYKPGDFGIRIENDVEVVLAKKSPYDKRPFLRFNTITLVPYERSLIDVTLLTNTQLNAINKYHAKVERILEPLLKDDQAALNALRSRTKKLDLQPVTTISKLSNKTFISISSTFLITFVLIIIILF
;
A
#
# COMPACT_ATOMS: atom_id res chain seq x y z
N MET A 1 51.34 -15.87 14.49
CA MET A 1 50.96 -15.19 15.75
C MET A 1 50.24 -13.89 15.41
N VAL A 2 48.92 -13.93 15.22
CA VAL A 2 48.02 -12.79 15.46
C VAL A 2 46.71 -13.41 15.94
N SER A 3 46.33 -13.08 17.16
CA SER A 3 45.37 -13.81 17.98
C SER A 3 43.92 -13.50 17.60
N PHE A 4 43.11 -14.56 17.53
CA PHE A 4 41.65 -14.51 17.52
C PHE A 4 41.14 -13.99 18.86
N ILE A 5 40.37 -12.89 18.85
CA ILE A 5 39.53 -12.49 19.99
C ILE A 5 38.15 -13.11 19.76
N GLN A 6 37.88 -14.21 20.46
CA GLN A 6 36.52 -14.72 20.67
C GLN A 6 35.83 -13.78 21.66
N VAL A 7 34.85 -13.02 21.18
CA VAL A 7 33.88 -12.36 22.08
C VAL A 7 32.83 -13.40 22.44
N VAL A 8 32.98 -14.00 23.61
CA VAL A 8 31.94 -14.81 24.25
C VAL A 8 30.88 -13.84 24.77
N VAL A 9 29.77 -13.70 24.03
CA VAL A 9 28.57 -13.07 24.58
C VAL A 9 27.88 -14.10 25.46
N VAL A 10 28.08 -13.98 26.77
CA VAL A 10 27.29 -14.71 27.76
C VAL A 10 25.88 -14.15 27.70
N VAL A 11 24.96 -14.92 27.11
CA VAL A 11 23.52 -14.64 27.17
C VAL A 11 23.06 -14.90 28.60
N ILE A 12 22.97 -13.83 29.39
CA ILE A 12 22.21 -13.87 30.63
C ILE A 12 20.74 -13.86 30.22
N GLY A 13 20.08 -15.00 30.42
CA GLY A 13 18.65 -15.15 30.25
C GLY A 13 17.91 -14.28 31.28
N ILE A 14 17.58 -13.06 30.87
CA ILE A 14 16.56 -12.25 31.52
C ILE A 14 15.31 -12.40 30.68
N SER A 15 14.23 -12.90 31.28
CA SER A 15 12.90 -12.96 30.69
C SER A 15 12.51 -11.56 30.19
N PHE A 16 12.55 -11.34 28.88
CA PHE A 16 12.21 -10.07 28.23
C PHE A 16 10.71 -9.71 28.28
N VAL A 17 9.89 -10.47 29.03
CA VAL A 17 8.44 -10.28 29.09
C VAL A 17 8.02 -9.18 30.06
N ASP A 18 8.88 -8.81 31.03
CA ASP A 18 8.49 -7.85 32.08
C ASP A 18 8.79 -6.37 31.72
N GLY A 19 9.39 -6.10 30.55
CA GLY A 19 9.89 -4.77 30.18
C GLY A 19 9.01 -3.95 29.22
N ILE A 20 7.96 -4.54 28.62
CA ILE A 20 7.05 -3.77 27.75
C ILE A 20 6.01 -3.14 28.67
N ASN A 21 6.13 -1.83 28.90
CA ASN A 21 5.20 -1.03 29.70
C ASN A 21 3.74 -1.31 29.29
N ASN A 22 3.06 -2.17 30.07
CA ASN A 22 1.62 -2.30 30.06
C ASN A 22 1.02 -1.03 30.65
N THR A 23 0.74 -0.04 29.79
CA THR A 23 -0.31 0.94 30.09
C THR A 23 -1.55 0.18 30.52
N ALA A 24 -2.20 0.60 31.61
CA ALA A 24 -3.35 -0.08 32.19
C ALA A 24 -4.36 -0.48 31.11
N CYS A 25 -4.64 -1.79 30.99
CA CYS A 25 -5.59 -2.36 30.03
C CYS A 25 -6.99 -1.84 30.35
N ILE A 26 -7.48 -0.89 29.55
CA ILE A 26 -8.85 -0.41 29.60
C ILE A 26 -9.57 -1.06 28.42
N PRO A 27 -10.46 -2.04 28.65
CA PRO A 27 -11.22 -2.66 27.57
C PRO A 27 -12.00 -1.62 26.79
N THR A 28 -11.82 -1.58 25.48
CA THR A 28 -12.63 -0.71 24.62
C THR A 28 -13.86 -1.47 24.11
N PHE A 29 -14.90 -0.74 23.67
CA PHE A 29 -16.09 -1.34 23.05
C PHE A 29 -15.81 -2.10 21.74
N LYS A 30 -14.61 -1.94 21.15
CA LYS A 30 -14.24 -2.61 19.90
C LYS A 30 -13.56 -3.97 20.11
N GLN A 31 -13.22 -4.33 21.34
CA GLN A 31 -12.48 -5.56 21.63
C GLN A 31 -13.36 -6.81 21.51
N LYS A 32 -12.85 -7.82 20.81
CA LYS A 32 -13.41 -9.17 20.78
C LYS A 32 -12.78 -9.99 21.91
N ASN A 33 -13.55 -10.55 22.83
CA ASN A 33 -13.01 -11.51 23.81
C ASN A 33 -12.51 -12.78 23.08
N THR A 34 -11.21 -13.06 23.18
CA THR A 34 -10.57 -14.17 22.45
C THR A 34 -10.16 -15.33 23.35
N SER A 35 -10.49 -15.31 24.65
CA SER A 35 -10.07 -16.31 25.64
C SER A 35 -10.44 -17.75 25.25
N THR A 36 -11.71 -17.99 24.90
CA THR A 36 -12.19 -19.32 24.49
C THR A 36 -11.59 -19.76 23.16
N ILE A 37 -11.42 -18.83 22.21
CA ILE A 37 -10.82 -19.10 20.90
C ILE A 37 -9.37 -19.57 21.08
N LEU A 38 -8.58 -18.85 21.87
CA LEU A 38 -7.19 -19.21 22.17
C LEU A 38 -7.09 -20.54 22.93
N THR A 39 -8.02 -20.81 23.85
CA THR A 39 -8.08 -22.09 24.57
C THR A 39 -8.29 -23.26 23.60
N ASN A 40 -9.25 -23.13 22.69
CA ASN A 40 -9.55 -24.15 21.68
C ASN A 40 -8.39 -24.31 20.69
N LEU A 41 -7.78 -23.21 20.23
CA LEU A 41 -6.63 -23.26 19.33
C LEU A 41 -5.46 -23.99 19.99
N ARG A 42 -5.14 -23.65 21.25
CA ARG A 42 -4.06 -24.30 21.99
C ARG A 42 -4.33 -25.80 22.18
N GLN A 43 -5.60 -26.21 22.30
CA GLN A 43 -5.94 -27.63 22.32
C GLN A 43 -5.62 -28.31 20.98
N GLU A 44 -5.98 -27.69 19.85
CA GLU A 44 -5.61 -28.21 18.53
C GLU A 44 -4.09 -28.23 18.30
N MET A 45 -3.36 -27.23 18.79
CA MET A 45 -1.90 -27.21 18.77
C MET A 45 -1.30 -28.41 19.51
N ARG A 46 -1.85 -28.79 20.67
CA ARG A 46 -1.44 -30.02 21.40
C ARG A 46 -1.73 -31.28 20.61
N ASN A 47 -2.88 -31.35 19.95
CA ASN A 47 -3.27 -32.51 19.14
C ASN A 47 -2.30 -32.77 17.98
N VAL A 48 -1.60 -31.75 17.47
CA VAL A 48 -0.59 -31.87 16.40
C VAL A 48 0.85 -31.66 16.88
N SER A 49 1.08 -31.63 18.20
CA SER A 49 2.40 -31.51 18.85
C SER A 49 3.21 -30.28 18.45
N ILE A 50 2.56 -29.11 18.32
CA ILE A 50 3.24 -27.83 18.04
C ILE A 50 3.12 -26.86 19.23
N GLY A 51 4.22 -26.21 19.58
CA GLY A 51 4.29 -25.26 20.70
C GLY A 51 3.96 -23.83 20.30
N ILE A 52 4.11 -23.51 19.01
CA ILE A 52 3.91 -22.19 18.43
C ILE A 52 3.14 -22.36 17.11
N TYR A 53 2.16 -21.50 16.87
CA TYR A 53 1.38 -21.44 15.63
C TYR A 53 1.34 -20.01 15.11
N VAL A 54 1.55 -19.84 13.81
CA VAL A 54 1.60 -18.51 13.16
C VAL A 54 0.44 -18.38 12.17
N VAL A 55 -0.28 -17.26 12.25
CA VAL A 55 -1.43 -16.94 11.41
C VAL A 55 -1.20 -15.61 10.69
N PHE A 56 -1.17 -15.67 9.36
CA PHE A 56 -1.00 -14.52 8.47
C PHE A 56 -2.34 -13.93 8.05
N SER A 57 -2.34 -12.69 7.57
CA SER A 57 -3.50 -12.09 6.89
C SER A 57 -3.79 -12.73 5.52
N ASN A 58 -2.77 -13.30 4.86
CA ASN A 58 -2.85 -13.74 3.48
C ASN A 58 -3.73 -14.99 3.28
N ASP A 59 -4.27 -15.14 2.08
CA ASP A 59 -4.90 -16.36 1.59
C ASP A 59 -3.89 -17.27 0.87
N GLU A 60 -4.37 -18.33 0.21
CA GLU A 60 -3.51 -19.27 -0.52
C GLU A 60 -2.87 -18.71 -1.81
N HIS A 61 -3.29 -17.51 -2.20
CA HIS A 61 -2.80 -16.79 -3.38
C HIS A 61 -1.84 -15.65 -3.02
N GLY A 62 -1.58 -15.43 -1.72
CA GLY A 62 -0.75 -14.32 -1.26
C GLY A 62 -1.43 -12.97 -1.36
N SER A 63 -2.76 -12.92 -1.39
CA SER A 63 -3.51 -11.66 -1.53
C SER A 63 -3.25 -10.73 -0.33
N GLU A 64 -3.15 -9.42 -0.59
CA GLU A 64 -3.07 -8.39 0.46
C GLU A 64 -4.42 -8.21 1.15
N TYR A 65 -5.47 -7.98 0.35
CA TYR A 65 -6.85 -8.02 0.81
C TYR A 65 -7.39 -9.43 0.61
N THR A 66 -8.06 -9.96 1.63
CA THR A 66 -8.68 -11.29 1.56
C THR A 66 -10.20 -11.18 1.66
N GLN A 67 -10.88 -12.14 1.04
CA GLN A 67 -12.33 -12.28 1.23
C GLN A 67 -12.65 -12.60 2.70
N PRO A 68 -13.85 -12.25 3.20
CA PRO A 68 -14.25 -12.55 4.57
C PRO A 68 -14.06 -14.02 5.01
N TYR A 69 -14.25 -14.98 4.09
CA TYR A 69 -14.01 -16.41 4.34
C TYR A 69 -12.57 -16.75 4.76
N ASP A 70 -11.60 -15.95 4.30
CA ASP A 70 -10.16 -16.14 4.52
C ASP A 70 -9.58 -15.26 5.64
N LYS A 71 -10.41 -14.43 6.29
CA LYS A 71 -10.03 -13.51 7.38
C LYS A 71 -9.76 -14.22 8.72
N ARG A 72 -8.85 -15.20 8.71
CA ARG A 72 -8.47 -16.06 9.86
C ARG A 72 -7.87 -15.25 11.00
N ARG A 73 -6.93 -14.36 10.69
CA ARG A 73 -6.27 -13.51 11.67
C ARG A 73 -7.26 -12.56 12.33
N ASP A 74 -8.11 -11.90 11.55
CA ASP A 74 -9.21 -11.08 12.08
C ASP A 74 -10.09 -11.88 13.03
N TRP A 75 -10.58 -13.05 12.62
CA TRP A 75 -11.43 -13.85 13.50
C TRP A 75 -10.70 -14.30 14.77
N ILE A 76 -9.42 -14.68 14.71
CA ILE A 76 -8.72 -15.20 15.89
C ILE A 76 -8.27 -14.10 16.87
N THR A 77 -8.04 -12.87 16.40
CA THR A 77 -7.50 -11.77 17.23
C THR A 77 -8.51 -10.65 17.51
N GLY A 78 -9.51 -10.46 16.65
CA GLY A 78 -10.39 -9.29 16.63
C GLY A 78 -9.83 -8.08 15.89
N PHE A 79 -8.54 -8.09 15.51
CA PHE A 79 -7.91 -7.00 14.78
C PHE A 79 -8.21 -7.07 13.29
N ARG A 80 -8.68 -5.98 12.68
CA ARG A 80 -9.26 -5.94 11.32
C ARG A 80 -8.39 -5.26 10.27
N GLY A 81 -7.24 -4.69 10.63
CA GLY A 81 -6.32 -4.05 9.67
C GLY A 81 -5.91 -5.01 8.54
N SER A 82 -5.44 -4.52 7.39
CA SER A 82 -5.04 -5.43 6.30
C SER A 82 -3.71 -6.14 6.60
N SER A 83 -2.78 -5.47 7.28
CA SER A 83 -1.45 -5.99 7.61
C SER A 83 -1.37 -6.46 9.06
N GLY A 84 -0.98 -7.72 9.27
CA GLY A 84 -0.58 -8.21 10.58
C GLY A 84 -0.30 -9.71 10.62
N ILE A 85 0.55 -10.12 11.56
CA ILE A 85 0.92 -11.53 11.76
C ILE A 85 0.69 -11.86 13.24
N ALA A 86 -0.23 -12.80 13.48
CA ALA A 86 -0.51 -13.32 14.81
C ALA A 86 0.38 -14.53 15.10
N VAL A 87 1.00 -14.54 16.28
CA VAL A 87 1.75 -15.69 16.80
C VAL A 87 1.13 -16.13 18.11
N ILE A 88 0.79 -17.40 18.20
CA ILE A 88 0.20 -18.01 19.38
C ILE A 88 1.14 -19.10 19.87
N SER A 89 1.65 -18.97 21.08
CA SER A 89 2.30 -20.07 21.79
C SER A 89 1.32 -20.72 22.76
N LEU A 90 1.75 -21.79 23.43
CA LEU A 90 0.96 -22.40 24.51
C LEU A 90 0.73 -21.47 25.71
N ARG A 91 1.46 -20.36 25.84
CA ARG A 91 1.42 -19.43 26.99
C ARG A 91 1.06 -18.00 26.59
N THR A 92 1.60 -17.53 25.48
CA THR A 92 1.51 -16.14 25.00
C THR A 92 0.74 -16.08 23.68
N ALA A 93 0.16 -14.92 23.38
CA ALA A 93 -0.33 -14.58 22.04
C ALA A 93 0.10 -13.15 21.73
N ALA A 94 0.65 -12.93 20.54
CA ALA A 94 1.21 -11.66 20.13
C ALA A 94 0.84 -11.35 18.67
N LEU A 95 0.69 -10.07 18.33
CA LEU A 95 0.37 -9.62 16.97
C LEU A 95 1.35 -8.55 16.53
N TRP A 96 2.10 -8.84 15.46
CA TRP A 96 2.90 -7.84 14.76
C TRP A 96 2.03 -7.11 13.74
N THR A 97 2.09 -5.79 13.76
CA THR A 97 1.59 -4.94 12.67
C THR A 97 2.51 -3.74 12.51
N ASP A 98 2.32 -2.96 11.46
CA ASP A 98 3.14 -1.79 11.15
C ASP A 98 2.47 -0.48 11.60
N SER A 99 3.19 0.63 11.47
CA SER A 99 2.81 1.94 12.02
C SER A 99 1.45 2.45 11.55
N ARG A 100 0.93 1.95 10.43
CA ARG A 100 -0.38 2.33 9.90
C ARG A 100 -1.53 1.86 10.80
N TYR A 101 -1.29 0.85 11.62
CA TYR A 101 -2.32 0.12 12.37
C TYR A 101 -2.12 0.10 13.88
N PHE A 102 -1.09 0.77 14.41
CA PHE A 102 -0.79 0.79 15.85
C PHE A 102 -1.99 1.18 16.71
N THR A 103 -2.59 2.34 16.44
CA THR A 103 -3.77 2.82 17.19
C THR A 103 -4.98 1.92 17.01
N GLN A 104 -5.21 1.42 15.79
CA GLN A 104 -6.31 0.48 15.55
C GLN A 104 -6.13 -0.82 16.35
N ALA A 105 -4.92 -1.37 16.38
CA ALA A 105 -4.64 -2.61 17.10
C ALA A 105 -4.79 -2.44 18.62
N GLU A 106 -4.44 -1.27 19.18
CA GLU A 106 -4.71 -0.95 20.59
C GLU A 106 -6.21 -0.90 20.91
N GLU A 107 -7.01 -0.35 20.00
CA GLU A 107 -8.46 -0.28 20.18
C GLU A 107 -9.14 -1.66 20.03
N GLU A 108 -8.68 -2.49 19.08
CA GLU A 108 -9.37 -3.73 18.68
C GLU A 108 -8.88 -5.00 19.39
N LEU A 109 -7.61 -5.08 19.79
CA LEU A 109 -7.07 -6.27 20.45
C LEU A 109 -7.54 -6.38 21.89
N ASP A 110 -7.92 -7.60 22.27
CA ASP A 110 -8.13 -7.98 23.66
C ASP A 110 -6.80 -7.97 24.43
N CYS A 111 -6.52 -6.87 25.13
CA CYS A 111 -5.27 -6.64 25.84
C CYS A 111 -5.03 -7.62 27.00
N ALA A 112 -6.03 -8.38 27.45
CA ALA A 112 -5.83 -9.44 28.43
C ALA A 112 -5.16 -10.68 27.83
N ASN A 113 -5.30 -10.88 26.51
CA ASN A 113 -4.82 -12.07 25.81
C ASN A 113 -3.69 -11.79 24.81
N TRP A 114 -3.67 -10.60 24.20
CA TRP A 114 -2.77 -10.27 23.09
C TRP A 114 -1.75 -9.20 23.44
N LEU A 115 -0.49 -9.48 23.09
CA LEU A 115 0.59 -8.50 23.08
C LEU A 115 0.66 -7.83 21.71
N LEU A 116 0.52 -6.50 21.67
CA LEU A 116 0.73 -5.73 20.44
C LEU A 116 2.24 -5.50 20.21
N MET A 117 2.75 -6.05 19.11
CA MET A 117 4.14 -5.89 18.70
C MET A 117 4.22 -4.84 17.59
N ARG A 118 4.68 -3.64 17.95
CA ARG A 118 4.78 -2.49 17.03
C ARG A 118 6.00 -2.61 16.12
N ASN A 119 5.83 -3.28 14.98
CA ASN A 119 6.92 -3.59 14.07
C ASN A 119 7.64 -2.30 13.60
N GLY A 120 8.97 -2.30 13.66
CA GLY A 120 9.81 -1.16 13.31
C GLY A 120 10.20 -0.25 14.48
N ASN A 121 9.59 -0.39 15.66
CA ASN A 121 10.07 0.28 16.87
C ASN A 121 11.35 -0.39 17.39
N GLU A 122 12.30 0.40 17.91
CA GLU A 122 13.63 -0.08 18.35
C GLU A 122 13.54 -1.20 19.40
N ASP A 123 12.58 -1.11 20.32
CA ASP A 123 12.39 -2.08 21.41
C ASP A 123 11.59 -3.34 21.01
N VAL A 124 11.10 -3.41 19.77
CA VAL A 124 10.28 -4.53 19.30
C VAL A 124 11.14 -5.48 18.46
N PRO A 125 11.32 -6.74 18.86
CA PRO A 125 12.12 -7.69 18.10
C PRO A 125 11.48 -7.98 16.74
N HIS A 126 12.33 -8.16 15.74
CA HIS A 126 11.89 -8.69 14.45
C HIS A 126 11.22 -10.06 14.64
N LEU A 127 10.10 -10.29 13.96
CA LEU A 127 9.25 -11.48 14.13
C LEU A 127 10.05 -12.78 14.11
N ILE A 128 10.90 -12.99 13.10
CA ILE A 128 11.67 -14.25 12.98
C ILE A 128 12.63 -14.42 14.17
N SER A 129 13.26 -13.34 14.64
CA SER A 129 14.15 -13.39 15.80
C SER A 129 13.37 -13.75 17.08
N TRP A 130 12.17 -13.19 17.23
CA TRP A 130 11.29 -13.53 18.35
C TRP A 130 10.80 -14.99 18.28
N LEU A 131 10.46 -15.50 17.09
CA LEU A 131 10.10 -16.90 16.89
C LEU A 131 11.24 -17.85 17.31
N VAL A 132 12.50 -17.49 17.03
CA VAL A 132 13.67 -18.26 17.49
C VAL A 132 13.73 -18.28 19.02
N THR A 133 13.55 -17.14 19.68
CA THR A 133 13.53 -17.04 21.15
C THR A 133 12.41 -17.86 21.77
N GLU A 134 11.18 -17.74 21.29
CA GLU A 134 10.04 -18.52 21.81
C GLU A 134 10.22 -20.01 21.55
N ALA A 135 10.80 -20.37 20.39
CA ALA A 135 11.06 -21.76 20.06
C ALA A 135 12.07 -22.39 21.05
N GLN A 136 12.96 -21.65 21.67
CA GLN A 136 13.85 -22.18 22.73
C GLN A 136 13.11 -22.49 24.04
N GLN A 137 11.90 -21.96 24.26
CA GLN A 137 11.14 -22.12 25.50
C GLN A 137 10.22 -23.36 25.52
N THR A 138 10.26 -24.18 24.48
CA THR A 138 9.41 -25.37 24.34
C THR A 138 10.19 -26.47 23.64
N ASP A 139 9.91 -27.73 23.93
CA ASP A 139 10.46 -28.85 23.15
C ASP A 139 9.66 -29.13 21.87
N TRP A 140 8.50 -28.49 21.72
CA TRP A 140 7.60 -28.72 20.59
C TRP A 140 8.03 -27.91 19.36
N SER A 141 7.52 -28.33 18.20
CA SER A 141 7.79 -27.68 16.92
C SER A 141 7.00 -26.38 16.75
N LEU A 142 7.44 -25.54 15.81
CA LEU A 142 6.65 -24.41 15.32
C LEU A 142 5.81 -24.87 14.13
N GLY A 143 4.49 -24.82 14.25
CA GLY A 143 3.57 -25.21 13.19
C GLY A 143 3.13 -24.03 12.33
N ILE A 144 3.04 -24.26 11.02
CA ILE A 144 2.54 -23.26 10.08
C ILE A 144 1.82 -23.92 8.90
N THR A 145 0.77 -23.26 8.42
CA THR A 145 0.01 -23.75 7.25
C THR A 145 0.69 -23.30 5.96
N THR A 146 1.32 -24.24 5.25
CA THR A 146 2.16 -23.97 4.07
C THR A 146 1.42 -23.34 2.89
N LYS A 147 0.09 -23.41 2.86
CA LYS A 147 -0.72 -22.75 1.83
C LYS A 147 -0.76 -21.23 1.99
N PHE A 148 -0.64 -20.68 3.20
CA PHE A 148 -0.92 -19.26 3.47
C PHE A 148 0.34 -18.41 3.64
N ILE A 149 1.50 -18.94 3.26
CA ILE A 149 2.79 -18.27 3.42
C ILE A 149 3.65 -18.42 2.19
N SER A 150 4.41 -17.38 1.89
CA SER A 150 5.35 -17.40 0.79
C SER A 150 6.52 -18.33 1.07
N SER A 151 7.06 -18.90 -0.01
CA SER A 151 8.27 -19.71 0.09
C SER A 151 9.50 -18.94 0.58
N ALA A 152 9.61 -17.65 0.22
CA ALA A 152 10.66 -16.77 0.72
C ALA A 152 10.61 -16.63 2.25
N TRP A 153 9.43 -16.42 2.83
CA TRP A 153 9.27 -16.31 4.28
C TRP A 153 9.58 -17.64 4.99
N TRP A 154 9.10 -18.76 4.43
CA TRP A 154 9.41 -20.10 4.95
C TRP A 154 10.91 -20.34 5.01
N LEU A 155 11.63 -20.04 3.92
CA LEU A 155 13.07 -20.24 3.84
C LEU A 155 13.80 -19.40 4.90
N ALA A 156 13.47 -18.11 5.02
CA ALA A 156 14.07 -17.22 6.01
C ALA A 156 13.83 -17.71 7.45
N ALA A 157 12.60 -18.03 7.80
CA ALA A 157 12.24 -18.49 9.13
C ALA A 157 12.84 -19.87 9.46
N ASN A 158 12.83 -20.80 8.51
CA ASN A 158 13.40 -22.14 8.70
C ASN A 158 14.93 -22.09 8.85
N ASN A 159 15.62 -21.24 8.08
CA ASN A 159 17.06 -21.04 8.24
C ASN A 159 17.41 -20.46 9.61
N ALA A 160 16.62 -19.50 10.11
CA ALA A 160 16.80 -18.96 11.45
C ALA A 160 16.61 -20.03 12.54
N LEU A 161 15.55 -20.86 12.45
CA LEU A 161 15.28 -21.94 13.42
C LEU A 161 16.35 -23.05 13.41
N LYS A 162 16.96 -23.34 12.27
CA LYS A 162 18.05 -24.33 12.18
C LYS A 162 19.24 -23.98 13.06
N THR A 163 19.49 -22.69 13.33
CA THR A 163 20.59 -22.24 14.19
C THR A 163 20.47 -22.73 15.63
N ILE A 164 19.25 -23.08 16.06
CA ILE A 164 18.94 -23.64 17.39
C ILE A 164 18.51 -25.11 17.30
N GLY A 165 18.80 -25.80 16.19
CA GLY A 165 18.46 -27.21 16.00
C GLY A 165 16.95 -27.48 15.79
N LYS A 166 16.18 -26.47 15.42
CA LYS A 166 14.72 -26.58 15.18
C LYS A 166 14.37 -26.35 13.71
N GLN A 167 13.13 -26.69 13.34
CA GLN A 167 12.61 -26.49 12.01
C GLN A 167 11.10 -26.18 12.05
N LEU A 168 10.59 -25.58 10.98
CA LEU A 168 9.16 -25.41 10.78
C LEU A 168 8.49 -26.76 10.51
N GLN A 169 7.32 -26.98 11.11
CA GLN A 169 6.47 -28.13 10.88
C GLN A 169 5.26 -27.71 10.02
N PRO A 170 5.09 -28.28 8.81
CA PRO A 170 3.86 -28.13 8.05
C PRO A 170 2.67 -28.68 8.84
N VAL A 171 1.60 -27.90 8.98
CA VAL A 171 0.33 -28.36 9.57
C VAL A 171 -0.84 -27.93 8.69
N SER A 172 -2.00 -28.56 8.90
CA SER A 172 -3.26 -28.06 8.33
C SER A 172 -3.69 -26.77 9.05
N ASP A 173 -4.64 -26.05 8.46
CA ASP A 173 -5.22 -24.86 9.09
C ASP A 173 -5.93 -25.20 10.41
N LEU A 174 -5.30 -24.85 11.53
CA LEU A 174 -5.88 -25.06 12.86
C LEU A 174 -6.98 -24.04 13.19
N VAL A 175 -6.98 -22.87 12.54
CA VAL A 175 -8.04 -21.87 12.74
C VAL A 175 -9.34 -22.39 12.14
N GLU A 176 -9.28 -22.98 10.95
CA GLU A 176 -10.43 -23.61 10.31
C GLU A 176 -11.09 -24.68 11.17
N ARG A 177 -10.31 -25.48 11.92
CA ARG A 177 -10.85 -26.55 12.78
C ARG A 177 -11.69 -26.03 13.95
N ILE A 178 -11.38 -24.82 14.43
CA ILE A 178 -12.04 -24.23 15.59
C ILE A 178 -13.04 -23.13 15.22
N TRP A 179 -13.04 -22.66 13.97
CA TRP A 179 -13.95 -21.62 13.49
C TRP A 179 -15.34 -22.24 13.24
N PRO A 180 -16.36 -21.90 14.04
CA PRO A 180 -17.68 -22.49 13.89
C PRO A 180 -18.24 -22.25 12.47
N SER A 181 -18.72 -23.30 11.82
CA SER A 181 -19.19 -23.23 10.43
C SER A 181 -20.39 -22.31 10.23
N ASN A 182 -21.16 -22.04 11.28
CA ASN A 182 -22.27 -21.08 11.30
C ASN A 182 -21.80 -19.61 11.43
N GLU A 183 -20.58 -19.38 11.92
CA GLU A 183 -19.98 -18.03 12.02
C GLU A 183 -19.07 -17.71 10.84
N ARG A 184 -18.42 -18.71 10.24
CA ARG A 184 -17.51 -18.49 9.13
C ARG A 184 -18.30 -17.98 7.90
N PRO A 185 -17.94 -16.81 7.35
CA PRO A 185 -18.59 -16.30 6.14
C PRO A 185 -18.50 -17.31 5.00
N LYS A 186 -19.45 -17.30 4.07
CA LYS A 186 -19.35 -18.15 2.87
C LYS A 186 -18.30 -17.60 1.92
N GLU A 187 -17.62 -18.50 1.23
CA GLU A 187 -16.74 -18.14 0.12
C GLU A 187 -17.53 -17.42 -0.98
N SER A 188 -16.91 -16.39 -1.58
CA SER A 188 -17.51 -15.65 -2.67
C SER A 188 -17.75 -16.56 -3.88
N GLN A 189 -18.89 -16.33 -4.54
CA GLN A 189 -19.25 -16.99 -5.80
C GLN A 189 -19.69 -15.95 -6.84
N LYS A 190 -19.07 -14.78 -6.81
CA LYS A 190 -19.45 -13.69 -7.74
C LYS A 190 -19.06 -14.07 -9.18
N PRO A 191 -19.84 -13.65 -10.20
CA PRO A 191 -19.55 -14.01 -11.58
C PRO A 191 -18.19 -13.48 -12.04
N ILE A 192 -17.48 -14.32 -12.80
CA ILE A 192 -16.32 -13.94 -13.61
C ILE A 192 -16.85 -13.37 -14.92
N PHE A 193 -16.24 -12.28 -15.37
CA PHE A 193 -16.59 -11.63 -16.64
C PHE A 193 -15.34 -11.31 -17.46
N GLN A 194 -15.54 -11.14 -18.76
CA GLN A 194 -14.46 -10.81 -19.68
C GLN A 194 -14.09 -9.33 -19.59
N HIS A 195 -12.78 -9.06 -19.54
CA HIS A 195 -12.24 -7.72 -19.72
C HIS A 195 -11.99 -7.50 -21.21
N ASP A 196 -12.84 -6.69 -21.82
CA ASP A 196 -12.85 -6.48 -23.27
C ASP A 196 -11.50 -5.91 -23.79
N ILE A 197 -11.11 -6.33 -24.99
CA ILE A 197 -9.88 -5.88 -25.65
C ILE A 197 -9.84 -4.37 -25.86
N GLN A 198 -10.99 -3.70 -25.96
CA GLN A 198 -11.06 -2.23 -26.04
C GLN A 198 -10.48 -1.53 -24.80
N TYR A 199 -10.44 -2.23 -23.65
CA TYR A 199 -9.83 -1.76 -22.41
C TYR A 199 -8.44 -2.40 -22.21
N ALA A 200 -8.30 -3.70 -22.48
CA ALA A 200 -7.05 -4.42 -22.23
C ALA A 200 -5.94 -4.09 -23.24
N GLY A 201 -6.27 -3.66 -24.46
CA GLY A 201 -5.33 -3.33 -25.54
C GLY A 201 -4.64 -4.53 -26.21
N GLU A 202 -4.63 -5.69 -25.56
CA GLU A 202 -4.01 -6.92 -26.05
C GLU A 202 -4.92 -8.12 -25.75
N ASN A 203 -4.97 -9.08 -26.67
CA ASN A 203 -5.68 -10.35 -26.45
C ASN A 203 -4.81 -11.36 -25.67
N VAL A 204 -5.45 -12.46 -25.26
CA VAL A 204 -4.81 -13.52 -24.44
C VAL A 204 -3.60 -14.14 -25.15
N THR A 205 -3.67 -14.39 -26.46
CA THR A 205 -2.56 -14.95 -27.24
C THR A 205 -1.36 -14.02 -27.25
N GLN A 206 -1.56 -12.72 -27.49
CA GLN A 206 -0.47 -11.73 -27.47
C GLN A 206 0.20 -11.64 -26.09
N LYS A 207 -0.58 -11.75 -25.02
CA LYS A 207 -0.05 -11.80 -23.65
C LYS A 207 0.75 -13.09 -23.42
N LEU A 208 0.23 -14.25 -23.86
CA LEU A 208 0.94 -15.53 -23.79
C LEU A 208 2.27 -15.49 -24.56
N ASP A 209 2.32 -14.87 -25.73
CA ASP A 209 3.56 -14.72 -26.51
C ASP A 209 4.63 -13.95 -25.73
N ARG A 210 4.25 -12.82 -25.10
CA ARG A 210 5.17 -12.03 -24.25
C ARG A 210 5.63 -12.82 -23.02
N THR A 211 4.69 -13.46 -22.32
CA THR A 211 4.99 -14.26 -21.12
C THR A 211 5.92 -15.43 -21.46
N THR A 212 5.62 -16.19 -22.50
CA THR A 212 6.43 -17.36 -22.89
C THR A 212 7.79 -16.98 -23.48
N THR A 213 7.90 -15.84 -24.16
CA THR A 213 9.20 -15.28 -24.58
C THR A 213 10.10 -15.04 -23.37
N GLU A 214 9.57 -14.47 -22.28
CA GLU A 214 10.34 -14.29 -21.05
C GLU A 214 10.68 -15.64 -20.39
N LEU A 215 9.75 -16.59 -20.33
CA LEU A 215 10.04 -17.93 -19.78
C LEU A 215 11.18 -18.62 -20.53
N GLN A 216 11.20 -18.54 -21.88
CA GLN A 216 12.26 -19.10 -22.72
C GLN A 216 13.63 -18.51 -22.41
N ARG A 217 13.70 -17.19 -22.17
CA ARG A 217 14.96 -16.49 -21.87
C ARG A 217 15.65 -17.03 -20.62
N PHE A 218 14.90 -17.59 -19.67
CA PHE A 218 15.42 -18.20 -18.45
C PHE A 218 15.43 -19.73 -18.50
N GLY A 219 15.16 -20.34 -19.65
CA GLY A 219 15.15 -21.79 -19.83
C GLY A 219 14.00 -22.51 -19.13
N ALA A 220 12.92 -21.81 -18.77
CA ALA A 220 11.75 -22.43 -18.16
C ALA A 220 10.85 -23.07 -19.23
N THR A 221 10.38 -24.29 -18.94
CA THR A 221 9.43 -25.02 -19.81
C THR A 221 7.98 -24.80 -19.40
N VAL A 222 7.75 -24.49 -18.12
CA VAL A 222 6.44 -24.27 -17.51
C VAL A 222 6.56 -23.16 -16.45
N THR A 223 5.49 -22.42 -16.23
CA THR A 223 5.32 -21.61 -15.01
C THR A 223 3.98 -21.92 -14.34
N VAL A 224 3.97 -21.88 -13.01
CA VAL A 224 2.76 -21.98 -12.18
C VAL A 224 2.46 -20.60 -11.59
N ILE A 225 1.21 -20.17 -11.70
CA ILE A 225 0.76 -18.84 -11.29
C ILE A 225 -0.32 -19.00 -10.24
N SER A 226 -0.11 -18.38 -9.07
CA SER A 226 -1.08 -18.31 -7.97
C SER A 226 -1.60 -16.89 -7.72
N ALA A 227 -0.86 -15.86 -8.12
CA ALA A 227 -1.24 -14.47 -7.91
C ALA A 227 -2.47 -14.11 -8.76
N LEU A 228 -3.55 -13.67 -8.12
CA LEU A 228 -4.85 -13.51 -8.78
C LEU A 228 -4.87 -12.37 -9.79
N ASP A 229 -4.10 -11.31 -9.56
CA ASP A 229 -3.92 -10.17 -10.45
C ASP A 229 -3.21 -10.57 -11.75
N GLU A 230 -2.18 -11.42 -11.66
CA GLU A 230 -1.49 -11.99 -12.82
C GLU A 230 -2.43 -12.86 -13.66
N ILE A 231 -3.23 -13.73 -13.03
CA ILE A 231 -4.17 -14.60 -13.73
C ILE A 231 -5.27 -13.76 -14.41
N ALA A 232 -5.85 -12.80 -13.68
CA ALA A 232 -6.85 -11.88 -14.23
C ALA A 232 -6.31 -11.12 -15.45
N TRP A 233 -5.09 -10.58 -15.36
CA TRP A 233 -4.45 -9.86 -16.47
C TRP A 233 -4.14 -10.78 -17.66
N GLN A 234 -3.54 -11.95 -17.43
CA GLN A 234 -3.07 -12.86 -18.48
C GLN A 234 -4.22 -13.39 -19.35
N PHE A 235 -5.39 -13.63 -18.75
CA PHE A 235 -6.54 -14.21 -19.43
C PHE A 235 -7.63 -13.20 -19.81
N ASN A 236 -7.41 -11.90 -19.57
CA ASN A 236 -8.42 -10.85 -19.78
C ASN A 236 -9.75 -11.20 -19.11
N LEU A 237 -9.68 -11.66 -17.87
CA LEU A 237 -10.85 -11.95 -17.04
C LEU A 237 -10.79 -11.08 -15.79
N ARG A 238 -11.96 -10.79 -15.22
CA ARG A 238 -12.10 -10.10 -13.94
C ARG A 238 -13.20 -10.76 -13.11
N GLY A 239 -13.15 -10.55 -11.81
CA GLY A 239 -14.10 -11.06 -10.85
C GLY A 239 -14.34 -10.04 -9.74
N ALA A 240 -14.93 -10.50 -8.63
CA ALA A 240 -15.14 -9.66 -7.46
C ALA A 240 -15.11 -10.47 -6.15
N ASP A 241 -14.35 -11.57 -6.14
CA ASP A 241 -14.22 -12.44 -4.97
C ASP A 241 -13.49 -11.76 -3.82
N ILE A 242 -12.49 -10.96 -4.15
CA ILE A 242 -11.76 -10.15 -3.20
C ILE A 242 -12.40 -8.75 -3.16
N PRO A 243 -12.79 -8.22 -1.98
CA PRO A 243 -13.28 -6.85 -1.87
C PRO A 243 -12.30 -5.86 -2.51
N TYR A 244 -12.84 -4.90 -3.26
CA TYR A 244 -12.12 -3.81 -3.95
C TYR A 244 -11.15 -4.21 -5.07
N ASN A 245 -10.84 -5.49 -5.19
CA ASN A 245 -9.90 -6.03 -6.15
C ASN A 245 -10.66 -6.88 -7.18
N PRO A 246 -10.53 -6.62 -8.49
CA PRO A 246 -11.34 -7.26 -9.52
C PRO A 246 -10.87 -8.69 -9.85
N PHE A 247 -10.69 -9.51 -8.82
CA PHE A 247 -10.09 -10.83 -8.85
C PHE A 247 -11.12 -11.93 -8.63
N PHE A 248 -10.72 -13.14 -9.05
CA PHE A 248 -11.46 -14.36 -8.83
C PHE A 248 -10.48 -15.46 -8.42
N LYS A 249 -10.86 -16.29 -7.45
CA LYS A 249 -9.97 -17.35 -6.97
C LYS A 249 -9.62 -18.31 -8.10
N SER A 250 -8.32 -18.45 -8.34
CA SER A 250 -7.83 -19.21 -9.48
C SER A 250 -6.36 -19.61 -9.35
N TYR A 251 -5.99 -20.64 -10.09
CA TYR A 251 -4.61 -20.96 -10.42
C TYR A 251 -4.45 -21.04 -11.92
N ALA A 252 -3.23 -20.89 -12.42
CA ALA A 252 -2.93 -21.13 -13.82
C ALA A 252 -1.58 -21.84 -14.01
N ILE A 253 -1.49 -22.58 -15.10
CA ILE A 253 -0.27 -23.25 -15.56
C ILE A 253 -0.08 -22.88 -17.02
N ILE A 254 1.07 -22.28 -17.33
CA ILE A 254 1.42 -21.86 -18.69
C ILE A 254 2.64 -22.66 -19.14
N TYR A 255 2.51 -23.26 -20.32
CA TYR A 255 3.57 -23.99 -20.99
C TYR A 255 4.27 -23.07 -21.96
N THR A 256 5.59 -23.14 -21.99
CA THR A 256 6.41 -22.30 -22.87
C THR A 256 6.13 -22.59 -24.35
N ASN A 257 5.88 -23.85 -24.71
CA ASN A 257 5.34 -24.21 -26.03
C ASN A 257 3.83 -24.46 -25.93
N TYR A 258 3.07 -23.38 -25.74
CA TYR A 258 1.63 -23.46 -25.50
C TYR A 258 0.81 -23.94 -26.72
N THR A 259 1.43 -23.98 -27.90
CA THR A 259 0.82 -24.51 -29.13
C THR A 259 0.72 -26.03 -29.12
N ILE A 260 1.67 -26.70 -28.47
CA ILE A 260 1.65 -28.17 -28.26
C ILE A 260 0.79 -28.52 -27.05
N ARG A 261 0.96 -27.79 -25.95
CA ARG A 261 0.22 -28.01 -24.71
C ARG A 261 -0.45 -26.72 -24.25
N ARG A 262 -1.78 -26.67 -24.39
CA ARG A 262 -2.56 -25.48 -24.07
C ARG A 262 -2.38 -25.06 -22.60
N PRO A 263 -2.39 -23.74 -22.30
CA PRO A 263 -2.41 -23.26 -20.93
C PRO A 263 -3.64 -23.78 -20.19
N GLU A 264 -3.53 -23.91 -18.87
CA GLU A 264 -4.57 -24.43 -18.00
C GLU A 264 -4.98 -23.35 -16.99
N LEU A 265 -6.27 -23.10 -16.89
CA LEU A 265 -6.89 -22.17 -15.95
C LEU A 265 -7.81 -22.95 -15.00
N PHE A 266 -7.58 -22.83 -13.71
CA PHE A 266 -8.36 -23.50 -12.66
C PHE A 266 -9.22 -22.48 -11.93
N VAL A 267 -10.54 -22.61 -12.04
CA VAL A 267 -11.52 -21.66 -11.47
C VAL A 267 -12.73 -22.41 -10.93
N ASN A 268 -13.51 -21.80 -10.05
CA ASN A 268 -14.82 -22.34 -9.72
C ASN A 268 -15.73 -22.27 -10.95
N LEU A 269 -16.10 -23.43 -11.50
CA LEU A 269 -16.87 -23.49 -12.75
C LEU A 269 -18.28 -22.89 -12.64
N LYS A 270 -18.79 -22.66 -11.42
CA LYS A 270 -20.07 -21.96 -11.20
C LYS A 270 -19.97 -20.46 -11.44
N GLN A 271 -18.78 -19.88 -11.36
CA GLN A 271 -18.57 -18.44 -11.50
C GLN A 271 -18.33 -18.02 -12.96
N ILE A 272 -17.92 -18.93 -13.84
CA ILE A 272 -17.54 -18.61 -15.22
C ILE A 272 -18.50 -19.23 -16.25
N ASN A 273 -18.95 -18.40 -17.20
CA ASN A 273 -19.71 -18.90 -18.34
C ASN A 273 -18.76 -19.48 -19.40
N ARG A 274 -19.08 -20.66 -19.95
CA ARG A 274 -18.30 -21.29 -21.04
C ARG A 274 -18.10 -20.38 -22.26
N ARG A 275 -19.02 -19.44 -22.52
CA ARG A 275 -18.93 -18.49 -23.64
C ARG A 275 -17.76 -17.50 -23.53
N ILE A 276 -17.27 -17.25 -22.32
CA ILE A 276 -16.16 -16.32 -22.07
C ILE A 276 -14.86 -17.07 -21.75
N TYR A 277 -14.80 -18.38 -22.02
CA TYR A 277 -13.56 -19.13 -21.86
C TYR A 277 -12.49 -18.54 -22.79
N PRO A 278 -11.29 -18.23 -22.27
CA PRO A 278 -10.21 -17.71 -23.09
C PRO A 278 -9.88 -18.67 -24.24
N VAL A 279 -9.79 -18.14 -25.46
CA VAL A 279 -9.49 -18.94 -26.65
C VAL A 279 -8.13 -19.62 -26.48
N GLY A 280 -8.07 -20.92 -26.77
CA GLY A 280 -6.83 -21.69 -26.69
C GLY A 280 -6.41 -22.10 -25.27
N VAL A 281 -7.25 -21.88 -24.26
CA VAL A 281 -6.99 -22.24 -22.86
C VAL A 281 -7.92 -23.36 -22.40
N ASN A 282 -7.39 -24.34 -21.69
CA ASN A 282 -8.19 -25.37 -21.03
C ASN A 282 -8.66 -24.86 -19.66
N VAL A 283 -9.97 -24.87 -19.41
CA VAL A 283 -10.55 -24.41 -18.15
C VAL A 283 -11.02 -25.60 -17.33
N PHE A 284 -10.52 -25.72 -16.11
CA PHE A 284 -10.80 -26.79 -15.16
C PHE A 284 -11.41 -26.25 -13.87
N ASP A 285 -12.04 -27.14 -13.10
CA ASP A 285 -12.49 -26.81 -11.76
C ASP A 285 -11.30 -26.52 -10.82
N TYR A 286 -11.47 -25.52 -9.95
CA TYR A 286 -10.47 -25.07 -9.00
C TYR A 286 -9.84 -26.22 -8.19
N SER A 287 -10.66 -27.21 -7.80
CA SER A 287 -10.20 -28.38 -7.03
C SER A 287 -9.18 -29.26 -7.76
N LYS A 288 -9.07 -29.17 -9.10
CA LYS A 288 -8.19 -30.02 -9.92
C LYS A 288 -6.75 -29.53 -9.99
N PHE A 289 -6.47 -28.29 -9.55
CA PHE A 289 -5.16 -27.68 -9.63
C PHE A 289 -4.06 -28.58 -9.06
N TRP A 290 -4.23 -29.03 -7.80
CA TRP A 290 -3.20 -29.84 -7.12
C TRP A 290 -2.91 -31.15 -7.84
N SER A 291 -3.94 -31.86 -8.32
CA SER A 291 -3.73 -33.10 -9.08
C SER A 291 -3.01 -32.88 -10.41
N HIS A 292 -3.28 -31.76 -11.10
CA HIS A 292 -2.61 -31.41 -12.34
C HIS A 292 -1.15 -30.99 -12.10
N LEU A 293 -0.90 -30.20 -11.06
CA LEU A 293 0.45 -29.82 -10.66
C LEU A 293 1.30 -31.06 -10.33
N HIS A 294 0.75 -32.01 -9.58
CA HIS A 294 1.41 -33.30 -9.33
C HIS A 294 1.73 -34.06 -10.63
N ALA A 295 0.81 -34.08 -11.60
CA ALA A 295 1.04 -34.73 -12.89
C ALA A 295 2.18 -34.04 -13.68
N ILE A 296 2.19 -32.71 -13.72
CA ILE A 296 3.22 -31.90 -14.41
C ILE A 296 4.60 -32.09 -13.78
N VAL A 297 4.67 -32.09 -12.46
CA VAL A 297 5.93 -32.33 -11.74
C VAL A 297 6.52 -33.69 -12.11
N ASN A 298 5.68 -34.71 -12.25
CA ASN A 298 6.12 -36.08 -12.57
C ASN A 298 6.26 -36.35 -14.08
N ASP A 299 5.87 -35.42 -14.93
CA ASP A 299 5.98 -35.54 -16.39
C ASP A 299 7.46 -35.42 -16.81
N PRO A 300 8.06 -36.45 -17.44
CA PRO A 300 9.46 -36.43 -17.83
C PRO A 300 9.77 -35.42 -18.95
N SER A 301 8.76 -34.95 -19.68
CA SER A 301 8.94 -33.90 -20.70
C SER A 301 9.07 -32.49 -20.10
N ILE A 302 8.73 -32.33 -18.82
CA ILE A 302 8.85 -31.06 -18.09
C ILE A 302 10.20 -31.03 -17.39
N GLU A 303 11.13 -30.28 -17.98
CA GLU A 303 12.51 -30.17 -17.48
C GLU A 303 12.63 -29.11 -16.39
N LYS A 304 12.03 -27.94 -16.60
CA LYS A 304 12.19 -26.76 -15.75
C LYS A 304 10.89 -26.01 -15.50
N ILE A 305 10.58 -25.75 -14.24
CA ILE A 305 9.37 -25.06 -13.78
C ILE A 305 9.80 -23.75 -13.11
N TRP A 306 9.42 -22.63 -13.71
CA TRP A 306 9.55 -21.31 -13.09
C TRP A 306 8.48 -21.14 -12.02
N ILE A 307 8.91 -20.71 -10.84
CA ILE A 307 8.04 -20.37 -9.73
C ILE A 307 8.40 -18.98 -9.17
N SER A 308 7.39 -18.18 -8.85
CA SER A 308 7.58 -16.91 -8.13
C SER A 308 8.00 -17.18 -6.69
N ALA A 309 8.93 -16.39 -6.14
CA ALA A 309 9.34 -16.49 -4.72
C ALA A 309 8.18 -16.25 -3.73
N TYR A 310 7.13 -15.56 -4.19
CA TYR A 310 5.93 -15.26 -3.42
C TYR A 310 4.85 -16.34 -3.52
N VAL A 311 5.08 -17.43 -4.26
CA VAL A 311 4.17 -18.57 -4.28
C VAL A 311 4.03 -19.17 -2.88
N SER A 312 2.90 -19.82 -2.60
CA SER A 312 2.73 -20.56 -1.35
C SER A 312 3.78 -21.68 -1.22
N GLN A 313 4.32 -21.86 0.00
CA GLN A 313 5.25 -22.96 0.28
C GLN A 313 4.66 -24.33 -0.08
N ALA A 314 3.34 -24.49 -0.02
CA ALA A 314 2.64 -25.71 -0.43
C ALA A 314 2.89 -26.07 -1.91
N ILE A 315 2.93 -25.09 -2.82
CA ILE A 315 3.27 -25.32 -4.24
C ILE A 315 4.74 -25.68 -4.36
N LEU A 316 5.62 -24.95 -3.67
CA LEU A 316 7.06 -25.20 -3.76
C LEU A 316 7.44 -26.60 -3.25
N ASN A 317 6.80 -27.08 -2.18
CA ASN A 317 7.01 -28.43 -1.63
C ASN A 317 6.75 -29.56 -2.66
N LEU A 318 5.96 -29.30 -3.69
CA LEU A 318 5.67 -30.30 -4.73
C LEU A 318 6.73 -30.34 -5.82
N ILE A 319 7.59 -29.33 -5.94
CA ILE A 319 8.48 -29.18 -7.09
C ILE A 319 9.90 -29.64 -6.70
N PRO A 320 10.44 -30.68 -7.34
CA PRO A 320 11.79 -31.15 -7.09
C PRO A 320 12.85 -30.09 -7.42
N ASP A 321 13.90 -30.00 -6.60
CA ASP A 321 15.00 -29.03 -6.77
C ASP A 321 15.64 -29.07 -8.16
N ASN A 322 15.74 -30.26 -8.77
CA ASN A 322 16.31 -30.41 -10.12
C ASN A 322 15.42 -29.83 -11.23
N LYS A 323 14.12 -29.68 -10.99
CA LYS A 323 13.16 -29.04 -11.92
C LYS A 323 12.88 -27.58 -11.59
N LEU A 324 13.15 -27.13 -10.37
CA LEU A 324 12.84 -25.79 -9.93
C LEU A 324 13.73 -24.73 -10.63
N ILE A 325 13.09 -23.67 -11.11
CA ILE A 325 13.71 -22.37 -11.35
C ILE A 325 13.06 -21.40 -10.37
N LEU A 326 13.84 -20.95 -9.39
CA LEU A 326 13.49 -19.86 -8.49
C LEU A 326 14.39 -18.67 -8.84
N PRO A 327 13.98 -17.82 -9.78
CA PRO A 327 14.83 -16.73 -10.22
C PRO A 327 14.90 -15.64 -9.15
N LEU A 328 15.99 -14.89 -9.14
CA LEU A 328 16.13 -13.64 -8.37
C LEU A 328 15.23 -12.50 -8.92
N LEU A 329 14.21 -12.84 -9.71
CA LEU A 329 13.33 -11.89 -10.40
C LEU A 329 11.88 -12.25 -10.11
N ASN A 330 11.03 -11.24 -10.16
CA ASN A 330 9.58 -11.42 -10.08
C ASN A 330 9.04 -12.28 -11.23
N SER A 331 7.79 -12.71 -11.07
CA SER A 331 7.04 -13.34 -12.16
C SER A 331 7.14 -12.50 -13.45
N PRO A 332 7.38 -13.13 -14.61
CA PRO A 332 7.42 -12.40 -15.88
C PRO A 332 6.12 -11.64 -16.13
N ILE A 333 4.98 -12.18 -15.72
CA ILE A 333 3.68 -11.51 -15.89
C ILE A 333 3.63 -10.22 -15.07
N GLN A 334 4.13 -10.22 -13.83
CA GLN A 334 4.17 -9.04 -12.99
C GLN A 334 4.95 -7.90 -13.64
N ARG A 335 6.12 -8.20 -14.22
CA ARG A 335 6.97 -7.22 -14.93
C ARG A 335 6.32 -6.69 -16.20
N ILE A 336 5.70 -7.59 -16.96
CA ILE A 336 5.04 -7.32 -18.24
C ILE A 336 3.81 -6.43 -18.04
N LYS A 337 2.98 -6.72 -17.03
CA LYS A 337 1.75 -5.98 -16.74
C LYS A 337 2.00 -4.62 -16.07
N ALA A 338 3.10 -4.49 -15.33
CA ALA A 338 3.47 -3.23 -14.69
C ALA A 338 3.70 -2.11 -15.72
N GLN A 339 4.21 -2.44 -16.91
CA GLN A 339 4.38 -1.53 -18.05
C GLN A 339 3.14 -1.54 -18.95
N LYS A 340 2.26 -0.56 -18.74
CA LYS A 340 0.96 -0.49 -19.42
C LYS A 340 1.12 -0.20 -20.90
N ASN A 341 0.33 -0.87 -21.74
CA ASN A 341 0.31 -0.62 -23.17
C ASN A 341 -0.41 0.71 -23.50
N ALA A 342 -0.42 1.12 -24.77
CA ALA A 342 -0.97 2.42 -25.18
C ALA A 342 -2.47 2.60 -24.85
N ILE A 343 -3.26 1.53 -24.92
CA ILE A 343 -4.70 1.55 -24.61
C ILE A 343 -4.89 1.68 -23.10
N GLU A 344 -4.21 0.84 -22.31
CA GLU A 344 -4.23 0.91 -20.85
C GLU A 344 -3.78 2.29 -20.35
N ARG A 345 -2.66 2.83 -20.87
CA ARG A 345 -2.16 4.18 -20.53
C ARG A 345 -3.18 5.27 -20.82
N LYS A 346 -3.93 5.15 -21.93
CA LYS A 346 -4.99 6.11 -22.27
C LYS A 346 -6.16 5.99 -21.30
N GLY A 347 -6.60 4.76 -21.00
CA GLY A 347 -7.64 4.48 -20.01
C GLY A 347 -7.34 5.08 -18.63
N MET A 348 -6.13 4.84 -18.11
CA MET A 348 -5.66 5.39 -16.83
C MET A 348 -5.72 6.92 -16.81
N ARG A 349 -5.30 7.61 -17.88
CA ARG A 349 -5.36 9.08 -17.94
C ARG A 349 -6.79 9.60 -18.05
N ASP A 350 -7.60 8.99 -18.89
CA ASP A 350 -8.97 9.44 -19.12
C ASP A 350 -9.81 9.28 -17.83
N CYS A 351 -9.57 8.20 -17.06
CA CYS A 351 -10.34 7.95 -15.84
C CYS A 351 -10.07 8.94 -14.71
N GLN A 352 -8.85 9.47 -14.63
CA GLN A 352 -8.54 10.53 -13.67
C GLN A 352 -9.39 11.78 -13.90
N ILE A 353 -9.80 12.05 -15.16
CA ILE A 353 -10.73 13.14 -15.47
C ILE A 353 -12.11 12.84 -14.88
N ARG A 354 -12.63 11.62 -15.06
CA ARG A 354 -13.93 11.18 -14.51
C ARG A 354 -13.94 11.23 -12.99
N ASP A 355 -12.92 10.66 -12.34
CA ASP A 355 -12.85 10.64 -10.88
C ASP A 355 -12.66 12.06 -10.32
N ALA A 356 -11.89 12.91 -11.00
CA ALA A 356 -11.76 14.32 -10.61
C ALA A 356 -13.07 15.11 -10.73
N VAL A 357 -13.92 14.84 -11.73
CA VAL A 357 -15.28 15.41 -11.81
C VAL A 357 -16.09 15.01 -10.57
N ALA A 358 -16.10 13.72 -10.21
CA ALA A 358 -16.82 13.25 -9.03
C ALA A 358 -16.30 13.91 -7.74
N ARG A 359 -14.98 14.06 -7.61
CA ARG A 359 -14.34 14.72 -6.45
C ARG A 359 -14.67 16.19 -6.35
N MET A 360 -14.65 16.93 -7.46
CA MET A 360 -14.99 18.35 -7.41
C MET A 360 -16.46 18.58 -7.05
N LYS A 361 -17.37 17.72 -7.53
CA LYS A 361 -18.77 17.72 -7.09
C LYS A 361 -18.90 17.41 -5.60
N HIS A 362 -18.16 16.43 -5.12
CA HIS A 362 -18.11 16.07 -3.70
C HIS A 362 -17.60 17.23 -2.82
N ILE A 363 -16.49 17.86 -3.18
CA ILE A 363 -15.92 19.00 -2.44
C ILE A 363 -16.92 20.18 -2.42
N GLY A 364 -17.50 20.53 -3.57
CA GLY A 364 -18.52 21.58 -3.66
C GLY A 364 -19.75 21.29 -2.81
N TRP A 365 -20.18 20.02 -2.74
CA TRP A 365 -21.26 19.58 -1.87
C TRP A 365 -20.92 19.73 -0.39
N ILE A 366 -19.72 19.34 0.05
CA ILE A 366 -19.28 19.51 1.45
C ILE A 366 -19.35 21.00 1.83
N GLU A 367 -18.73 21.86 1.02
CA GLU A 367 -18.70 23.30 1.28
C GLU A 367 -20.12 23.88 1.39
N GLN A 368 -21.03 23.45 0.51
CA GLN A 368 -22.42 23.85 0.56
C GLN A 368 -23.12 23.37 1.85
N GLN A 369 -22.94 22.12 2.27
CA GLN A 369 -23.56 21.62 3.51
C GLN A 369 -23.05 22.40 4.73
N LEU A 370 -21.73 22.59 4.84
CA LEU A 370 -21.11 23.31 5.96
C LEU A 370 -21.49 24.80 5.96
N ASN A 371 -21.65 25.43 4.80
CA ASN A 371 -22.10 26.83 4.70
C ASN A 371 -23.58 26.99 5.06
N ASN A 372 -24.39 25.96 4.83
CA ASN A 372 -25.80 25.94 5.23
C ASN A 372 -26.01 25.48 6.69
N GLY A 373 -24.93 25.34 7.48
CA GLY A 373 -25.00 24.93 8.88
C GLY A 373 -25.43 23.49 9.10
N LYS A 374 -25.36 22.63 8.07
CA LYS A 374 -25.67 21.21 8.22
C LYS A 374 -24.47 20.46 8.79
N SER A 375 -24.76 19.50 9.66
CA SER A 375 -23.78 18.54 10.15
C SER A 375 -23.69 17.36 9.18
N ILE A 376 -22.48 17.07 8.70
CA ILE A 376 -22.18 15.85 7.92
C ILE A 376 -21.08 15.08 8.65
N ASN A 377 -21.12 13.76 8.62
CA ASN A 377 -20.08 12.92 9.21
C ASN A 377 -19.18 12.27 8.14
N GLU A 378 -18.10 11.65 8.61
CA GLU A 378 -17.09 10.99 7.77
C GLU A 378 -17.68 9.95 6.82
N THR A 379 -18.63 9.12 7.30
CA THR A 379 -19.30 8.09 6.48
C THR A 379 -20.24 8.67 5.43
N GLU A 380 -21.00 9.71 5.77
CA GLU A 380 -21.90 10.39 4.83
C GLU A 380 -21.12 11.08 3.70
N SER A 381 -19.90 11.53 4.00
CA SER A 381 -18.98 12.05 2.99
C SER A 381 -18.54 10.96 2.00
N VAL A 382 -18.15 9.78 2.50
CA VAL A 382 -17.79 8.63 1.65
C VAL A 382 -18.96 8.23 0.76
N ASP A 383 -20.15 8.06 1.34
CA ASP A 383 -21.36 7.71 0.60
C ASP A 383 -21.67 8.72 -0.52
N ARG A 384 -21.44 10.01 -0.24
CA ARG A 384 -21.64 11.07 -1.23
C ARG A 384 -20.60 11.04 -2.34
N LEU A 385 -19.32 10.81 -2.04
CA LEU A 385 -18.30 10.64 -3.07
C LEU A 385 -18.65 9.48 -3.99
N ILE A 386 -18.99 8.31 -3.42
CA ILE A 386 -19.39 7.12 -4.18
C ILE A 386 -20.64 7.40 -5.03
N PHE A 387 -21.60 8.18 -4.53
CA PHE A 387 -22.76 8.60 -5.30
C PHE A 387 -22.38 9.38 -6.56
N TYR A 388 -21.38 10.27 -6.50
CA TYR A 388 -20.89 10.99 -7.69
C TYR A 388 -20.02 10.11 -8.60
N GLN A 389 -19.24 9.19 -8.03
CA GLN A 389 -18.42 8.24 -8.80
C GLN A 389 -19.29 7.25 -9.60
N LYS A 390 -20.40 6.76 -9.02
CA LYS A 390 -21.39 5.91 -9.71
C LYS A 390 -22.03 6.56 -10.94
N GLN A 391 -21.99 7.89 -11.05
CA GLN A 391 -22.49 8.63 -12.23
C GLN A 391 -21.45 8.73 -13.35
N GLN A 392 -20.20 8.38 -13.06
CA GLN A 392 -19.13 8.43 -14.05
C GLN A 392 -19.15 7.17 -14.93
N ASP A 393 -18.87 7.37 -16.21
CA ASP A 393 -18.78 6.27 -17.17
C ASP A 393 -17.75 5.21 -16.72
N LYS A 394 -18.09 3.94 -16.95
CA LYS A 394 -17.30 2.73 -16.63
C LYS A 394 -17.04 2.45 -15.15
N PHE A 395 -17.56 3.24 -14.21
CA PHE A 395 -17.40 2.97 -12.77
C PHE A 395 -17.89 1.57 -12.40
N GLN A 396 -17.13 0.86 -11.57
CA GLN A 396 -17.49 -0.46 -11.04
C GLN A 396 -17.75 -0.39 -9.54
N TYR A 397 -16.74 -0.05 -8.74
CA TYR A 397 -16.78 0.03 -7.28
C TYR A 397 -15.50 0.71 -6.74
N PRO A 398 -15.42 1.09 -5.46
CA PRO A 398 -14.19 1.64 -4.86
C PRO A 398 -12.97 0.71 -5.01
N SER A 399 -11.76 1.25 -5.10
CA SER A 399 -10.52 0.45 -5.18
C SER A 399 -9.94 0.05 -3.82
N PHE A 400 -10.46 0.61 -2.73
CA PHE A 400 -10.21 0.24 -1.34
C PHE A 400 -11.28 0.89 -0.43
N ASP A 401 -11.26 0.56 0.87
CA ASP A 401 -12.07 1.24 1.90
C ASP A 401 -11.60 2.68 2.08
N ALA A 402 -12.46 3.66 1.80
CA ALA A 402 -12.09 5.07 1.87
C ALA A 402 -11.70 5.49 3.30
N ILE A 403 -10.58 6.19 3.42
CA ILE A 403 -10.15 6.86 4.65
C ILE A 403 -10.73 8.27 4.61
N SER A 404 -11.81 8.48 5.35
CA SER A 404 -12.46 9.78 5.52
C SER A 404 -12.31 10.18 6.98
N ALA A 405 -11.47 11.17 7.26
CA ALA A 405 -10.93 11.41 8.60
C ALA A 405 -10.93 12.90 8.96
N SER A 406 -11.63 13.26 10.03
CA SER A 406 -11.79 14.61 10.56
C SER A 406 -10.94 14.81 11.82
N GLY A 407 -10.15 15.90 11.86
CA GLY A 407 -9.30 16.25 12.99
C GLY A 407 -8.23 15.19 13.29
N ASP A 408 -8.17 14.75 14.56
CA ASP A 408 -7.17 13.79 15.04
C ASP A 408 -7.22 12.42 14.34
N ARG A 409 -8.37 12.02 13.79
CA ARG A 409 -8.52 10.77 13.05
C ARG A 409 -7.68 10.78 11.78
N ALA A 410 -7.41 11.95 11.21
CA ALA A 410 -6.51 12.07 10.06
C ALA A 410 -5.05 11.70 10.41
N ALA A 411 -4.67 11.67 11.69
CA ALA A 411 -3.35 11.20 12.11
C ALA A 411 -3.24 9.66 12.14
N VAL A 412 -4.34 8.93 11.99
CA VAL A 412 -4.35 7.46 11.89
C VAL A 412 -4.30 7.09 10.41
N VAL A 413 -3.14 6.61 9.94
CA VAL A 413 -2.80 6.49 8.51
C VAL A 413 -3.87 5.75 7.71
N HIS A 414 -4.32 4.58 8.19
CA HIS A 414 -5.36 3.75 7.58
C HIS A 414 -6.66 3.77 8.41
N TYR A 415 -7.11 4.95 8.82
CA TYR A 415 -8.40 5.10 9.51
C TYR A 415 -9.56 4.71 8.59
N SER A 416 -10.43 3.81 9.05
CA SER A 416 -11.72 3.56 8.41
C SER A 416 -12.84 4.10 9.30
N PRO A 417 -13.68 5.03 8.83
CA PRO A 417 -14.81 5.50 9.60
C PRO A 417 -15.85 4.41 9.74
N GLU A 418 -16.52 4.36 10.89
CA GLU A 418 -17.64 3.44 11.14
C GLU A 418 -18.85 4.25 11.59
N PRO A 419 -20.08 3.94 11.14
CA PRO A 419 -21.25 4.74 11.48
C PRO A 419 -21.41 5.05 12.97
N PRO A 420 -21.15 4.12 13.92
CA PRO A 420 -21.27 4.41 15.36
C PRO A 420 -20.22 5.38 15.92
N THR A 421 -19.09 5.56 15.22
CA THR A 421 -17.94 6.37 15.71
C THR A 421 -17.50 7.47 14.74
N ALA A 422 -18.24 7.63 13.63
CA ALA A 422 -17.96 8.61 12.59
C ALA A 422 -18.04 10.03 13.16
N ARG A 423 -16.94 10.77 13.07
CA ARG A 423 -16.89 12.17 13.50
C ARG A 423 -17.59 13.07 12.49
N HIS A 424 -18.07 14.19 13.00
CA HIS A 424 -18.55 15.26 12.14
C HIS A 424 -17.38 16.00 11.47
N ILE A 425 -17.59 16.36 10.21
CA ILE A 425 -16.69 17.24 9.47
C ILE A 425 -17.03 18.66 9.86
N THR A 426 -16.02 19.44 10.27
CA THR A 426 -16.20 20.82 10.73
C THR A 426 -15.32 21.78 9.92
N LYS A 427 -15.51 23.09 10.12
CA LYS A 427 -14.72 24.13 9.43
C LYS A 427 -13.39 24.45 10.14
N ASP A 428 -13.27 24.09 11.40
CA ASP A 428 -12.13 24.40 12.28
C ASP A 428 -11.12 23.26 12.37
N GLN A 429 -11.34 22.16 11.64
CA GLN A 429 -10.49 20.98 11.63
C GLN A 429 -10.07 20.62 10.21
N VAL A 430 -8.92 19.97 10.12
CA VAL A 430 -8.47 19.29 8.91
C VAL A 430 -9.44 18.15 8.56
N TYR A 431 -9.73 17.99 7.27
CA TYR A 431 -10.44 16.83 6.74
C TYR A 431 -9.57 16.14 5.69
N LEU A 432 -9.12 14.92 5.97
CA LEU A 432 -8.38 14.08 5.04
C LEU A 432 -9.35 13.09 4.40
N LEU A 433 -9.35 13.05 3.08
CA LEU A 433 -10.07 12.05 2.31
C LEU A 433 -9.12 11.36 1.35
N ASP A 434 -8.91 10.08 1.60
CA ASP A 434 -8.26 9.15 0.71
C ASP A 434 -9.27 8.11 0.25
N ALA A 435 -9.39 7.99 -1.06
CA ALA A 435 -10.33 7.10 -1.70
C ALA A 435 -9.84 6.83 -3.11
N GLY A 436 -10.33 5.75 -3.69
CA GLY A 436 -10.06 5.42 -5.08
C GLY A 436 -11.21 4.64 -5.70
N SER A 437 -11.12 4.34 -6.98
CA SER A 437 -12.17 3.63 -7.70
C SER A 437 -11.64 2.74 -8.81
N GLN A 438 -12.35 1.64 -9.00
CA GLN A 438 -12.22 0.74 -10.12
C GLN A 438 -13.15 1.19 -11.25
N TYR A 439 -12.57 1.44 -12.41
CA TYR A 439 -13.26 1.66 -13.67
C TYR A 439 -12.86 0.53 -14.63
N LEU A 440 -13.67 0.21 -15.64
CA LEU A 440 -13.29 -0.83 -16.62
C LEU A 440 -11.95 -0.54 -17.33
N ASP A 441 -11.54 0.72 -17.38
CA ASP A 441 -10.33 1.21 -18.04
C ASP A 441 -9.29 1.81 -17.08
N CYS A 442 -9.44 1.67 -15.75
CA CYS A 442 -8.39 2.05 -14.81
C CYS A 442 -8.66 1.65 -13.35
N THR A 443 -7.65 1.85 -12.51
CA THR A 443 -7.78 1.98 -11.05
C THR A 443 -7.27 3.37 -10.65
N THR A 444 -7.95 4.04 -9.71
CA THR A 444 -7.50 5.33 -9.16
C THR A 444 -7.12 5.21 -7.69
N ASP A 445 -6.17 6.04 -7.27
CA ASP A 445 -5.82 6.28 -5.87
C ASP A 445 -5.56 7.78 -5.62
N ILE A 446 -6.33 8.41 -4.74
CA ILE A 446 -6.27 9.87 -4.59
C ILE A 446 -6.65 10.29 -3.18
N THR A 447 -5.62 10.73 -2.46
CA THR A 447 -5.75 11.51 -1.23
C THR A 447 -5.74 13.03 -1.44
N ARG A 448 -6.68 13.73 -0.81
CA ARG A 448 -6.59 15.17 -0.55
C ARG A 448 -6.87 15.47 0.92
N THR A 449 -6.09 16.41 1.47
CA THR A 449 -6.36 17.03 2.75
C THR A 449 -6.91 18.44 2.55
N HIS A 450 -8.03 18.71 3.21
CA HIS A 450 -8.83 19.92 3.12
C HIS A 450 -8.91 20.67 4.45
N HIS A 451 -9.22 21.97 4.38
CA HIS A 451 -9.62 22.77 5.53
C HIS A 451 -10.70 23.77 5.09
N PHE A 452 -11.89 23.70 5.70
CA PHE A 452 -13.08 24.46 5.27
C PHE A 452 -13.29 25.79 6.01
N GLY A 453 -12.37 26.16 6.91
CA GLY A 453 -12.29 27.45 7.59
C GLY A 453 -10.85 27.97 7.61
N THR A 454 -10.39 28.48 8.75
CA THR A 454 -9.02 29.04 8.90
C THR A 454 -8.06 28.00 9.51
N PRO A 455 -7.07 27.48 8.75
CA PRO A 455 -6.13 26.50 9.28
C PRO A 455 -5.10 27.11 10.24
N LYS A 456 -4.60 26.29 11.17
CA LYS A 456 -3.53 26.65 12.11
C LYS A 456 -2.18 26.74 11.40
N ASP A 457 -1.23 27.48 11.98
CA ASP A 457 0.12 27.63 11.42
C ASP A 457 0.85 26.29 11.25
N LEU A 458 0.71 25.38 12.21
CA LEU A 458 1.33 24.05 12.14
C LEU A 458 0.70 23.19 11.03
N GLU A 459 -0.62 23.26 10.83
CA GLU A 459 -1.32 22.55 9.76
C GLU A 459 -0.85 23.05 8.39
N LYS A 460 -0.74 24.38 8.20
CA LYS A 460 -0.20 24.98 6.97
C LYS A 460 1.25 24.60 6.72
N ARG A 461 2.09 24.65 7.76
CA ARG A 461 3.50 24.30 7.66
C ARG A 461 3.66 22.83 7.26
N ALA A 462 3.00 21.91 7.95
CA ALA A 462 3.02 20.48 7.64
C ALA A 462 2.52 20.22 6.22
N TYR A 463 1.36 20.78 5.84
CA TYR A 463 0.81 20.62 4.50
C TYR A 463 1.75 21.10 3.41
N THR A 464 2.39 22.25 3.64
CA THR A 464 3.33 22.80 2.66
C THR A 464 4.59 21.93 2.55
N ARG A 465 5.12 21.37 3.64
CA ARG A 465 6.24 20.42 3.58
C ARG A 465 5.90 19.14 2.83
N VAL A 466 4.72 18.58 3.09
CA VAL A 466 4.19 17.43 2.34
C VAL A 466 4.08 17.77 0.85
N LEU A 467 3.48 18.92 0.51
CA LEU A 467 3.35 19.37 -0.89
C LEU A 467 4.71 19.60 -1.56
N GLN A 468 5.73 20.08 -0.83
CA GLN A 468 7.08 20.19 -1.38
C GLN A 468 7.67 18.83 -1.76
N GLY A 469 7.38 17.77 -1.01
CA GLY A 469 7.74 16.38 -1.34
C GLY A 469 7.07 15.90 -2.62
N VAL A 470 5.74 16.06 -2.72
CA VAL A 470 4.96 15.75 -3.93
C VAL A 470 5.52 16.47 -5.16
N LEU A 471 5.80 17.78 -5.03
CA LEU A 471 6.37 18.56 -6.13
C LEU A 471 7.80 18.10 -6.49
N ALA A 472 8.58 17.60 -5.53
CA ALA A 472 9.93 17.09 -5.80
C ALA A 472 9.90 15.80 -6.61
N ILE A 473 9.00 14.88 -6.27
CA ILE A 473 8.76 13.66 -7.06
C ILE A 473 8.25 14.04 -8.45
N ALA A 474 7.14 14.81 -8.53
CA ALA A 474 6.50 15.16 -9.80
C ALA A 474 7.42 15.89 -10.80
N ASN A 475 8.42 16.65 -10.33
CA ASN A 475 9.34 17.41 -11.18
C ASN A 475 10.72 16.77 -11.38
N THR A 476 10.97 15.57 -10.83
CA THR A 476 12.28 14.93 -10.96
C THR A 476 12.51 14.35 -12.36
N PHE A 477 13.77 14.33 -12.77
CA PHE A 477 14.28 13.65 -13.96
C PHE A 477 15.31 12.62 -13.52
N PHE A 478 15.21 11.41 -14.02
CA PHE A 478 16.09 10.30 -13.62
C PHE A 478 16.45 9.43 -14.82
N PRO A 479 17.66 8.84 -14.86
CA PRO A 479 18.02 7.92 -15.94
C PRO A 479 17.19 6.62 -15.85
N ALA A 480 16.93 5.99 -17.00
CA ALA A 480 16.37 4.64 -17.01
C ALA A 480 17.28 3.67 -16.24
N GLY A 481 16.67 2.75 -15.48
CA GLY A 481 17.37 1.88 -14.55
C GLY A 481 17.42 2.40 -13.11
N THR A 482 16.88 3.59 -12.82
CA THR A 482 16.72 4.08 -11.44
C THR A 482 15.63 3.29 -10.71
N TYR A 483 15.97 2.81 -9.52
CA TYR A 483 15.04 2.17 -8.59
C TYR A 483 14.29 3.24 -7.78
N GLY A 484 12.99 3.01 -7.52
CA GLY A 484 12.16 3.98 -6.80
C GLY A 484 12.67 4.27 -5.39
N ARG A 485 13.35 3.33 -4.73
CA ARG A 485 14.03 3.56 -3.46
C ARG A 485 15.04 4.72 -3.47
N SER A 486 15.69 4.98 -4.61
CA SER A 486 16.59 6.14 -4.76
C SER A 486 15.85 7.48 -4.81
N LEU A 487 14.54 7.46 -5.07
CA LEU A 487 13.70 8.64 -5.21
C LEU A 487 12.86 8.92 -3.96
N ASP A 488 12.66 7.95 -3.07
CA ASP A 488 11.86 8.11 -1.84
C ASP A 488 12.31 9.33 -1.01
N HIS A 489 13.62 9.55 -0.87
CA HIS A 489 14.14 10.70 -0.12
C HIS A 489 13.56 12.06 -0.59
N LEU A 490 13.22 12.20 -1.88
CA LEU A 490 12.63 13.43 -2.42
C LEU A 490 11.27 13.75 -1.78
N GLY A 491 10.48 12.72 -1.46
CA GLY A 491 9.20 12.87 -0.76
C GLY A 491 9.36 13.27 0.71
N ARG A 492 10.54 13.06 1.32
CA ARG A 492 10.78 13.25 2.76
C ARG A 492 11.63 14.47 3.10
N MET A 493 12.53 14.87 2.21
CA MET A 493 13.62 15.81 2.55
C MET A 493 13.14 17.16 3.08
N TYR A 494 11.94 17.61 2.69
CA TYR A 494 11.37 18.87 3.19
C TYR A 494 10.75 18.73 4.59
N LEU A 495 10.16 17.57 4.91
CA LEU A 495 9.66 17.26 6.26
C LEU A 495 10.83 17.14 7.24
N TYR A 496 11.93 16.50 6.84
CA TYR A 496 13.12 16.36 7.68
C TYR A 496 13.72 17.68 8.15
N ARG A 497 13.59 18.76 7.36
CA ARG A 497 14.04 20.11 7.76
C ARG A 497 13.35 20.64 9.01
N ASP A 498 12.16 20.13 9.30
CA ASP A 498 11.36 20.50 10.45
C ASP A 498 11.28 19.38 11.50
N GLY A 499 12.13 18.34 11.38
CA GLY A 499 12.10 17.17 12.27
C GLY A 499 10.86 16.28 12.08
N MET A 500 10.16 16.40 10.95
CA MET A 500 8.95 15.65 10.64
C MET A 500 9.25 14.44 9.74
N THR A 501 8.46 13.36 9.85
CA THR A 501 8.54 12.18 8.98
C THR A 501 7.17 11.47 8.91
N PHE A 502 7.08 10.41 8.11
CA PHE A 502 5.94 9.51 7.99
C PHE A 502 6.38 8.04 7.89
N GLY A 503 5.57 7.11 8.37
CA GLY A 503 5.92 5.69 8.55
C GLY A 503 5.52 4.74 7.43
N HIS A 504 5.24 5.25 6.22
CA HIS A 504 4.92 4.47 5.02
C HIS A 504 5.79 4.92 3.83
N GLY A 505 5.72 4.21 2.71
CA GLY A 505 6.42 4.56 1.46
C GLY A 505 5.90 5.86 0.82
N VAL A 506 6.69 6.45 -0.09
CA VAL A 506 6.24 7.59 -0.91
C VAL A 506 5.25 7.17 -1.99
N GLY A 507 5.29 5.92 -2.43
CA GLY A 507 4.24 5.40 -3.31
C GLY A 507 4.43 3.94 -3.74
N HIS A 508 3.40 3.40 -4.37
CA HIS A 508 3.31 2.03 -4.88
C HIS A 508 2.83 2.04 -6.33
N GLY A 509 3.13 0.99 -7.10
CA GLY A 509 2.56 0.86 -8.44
C GLY A 509 1.04 0.69 -8.40
N ILE A 510 0.37 0.99 -9.51
CA ILE A 510 -1.09 0.95 -9.64
C ILE A 510 -1.49 0.15 -10.87
N GLY A 511 -2.37 -0.84 -10.67
CA GLY A 511 -2.87 -1.72 -11.72
C GLY A 511 -3.91 -1.06 -12.63
N HIS A 512 -4.11 -1.63 -13.82
CA HIS A 512 -5.15 -1.17 -14.76
C HIS A 512 -6.41 -2.04 -14.60
N PHE A 513 -7.38 -1.52 -13.83
CA PHE A 513 -8.54 -2.29 -13.36
C PHE A 513 -8.09 -3.60 -12.72
N LEU A 514 -7.16 -3.49 -11.77
CA LEU A 514 -6.50 -4.57 -11.01
C LEU A 514 -6.26 -4.07 -9.57
N SER A 515 -5.22 -4.52 -8.87
CA SER A 515 -4.87 -4.01 -7.54
C SER A 515 -4.57 -2.52 -7.60
N VAL A 516 -5.02 -1.79 -6.58
CA VAL A 516 -4.54 -0.42 -6.34
C VAL A 516 -3.07 -0.43 -5.92
N HIS A 517 -2.64 -1.44 -5.14
CA HIS A 517 -1.24 -1.73 -4.84
C HIS A 517 -0.70 -2.81 -5.79
N GLU A 518 0.07 -2.41 -6.81
CA GLU A 518 0.65 -3.30 -7.81
C GLU A 518 2.18 -3.19 -7.82
N GLY A 519 2.87 -4.28 -7.46
CA GLY A 519 4.32 -4.39 -7.67
C GLY A 519 4.70 -4.70 -9.13
N PRO A 520 6.00 -4.80 -9.44
CA PRO A 520 7.12 -4.77 -8.50
C PRO A 520 7.72 -3.37 -8.25
N GLN A 521 7.38 -2.37 -9.07
CA GLN A 521 7.86 -1.00 -8.87
C GLN A 521 7.15 -0.32 -7.70
N SER A 522 7.93 0.32 -6.83
CA SER A 522 7.45 1.17 -5.74
C SER A 522 8.48 2.23 -5.40
N ILE A 523 8.09 3.25 -4.64
CA ILE A 523 8.95 4.31 -4.11
C ILE A 523 8.92 4.20 -2.59
N ILE A 524 9.79 3.33 -2.05
CA ILE A 524 9.85 3.01 -0.61
C ILE A 524 11.31 3.08 -0.12
N LEU A 525 11.54 3.33 1.16
CA LEU A 525 12.89 3.38 1.75
C LEU A 525 13.51 1.98 1.85
N GLU A 526 12.69 1.01 2.19
CA GLU A 526 13.10 -0.34 2.53
C GLU A 526 13.65 -1.06 1.30
N TYR A 527 14.76 -1.78 1.48
CA TYR A 527 15.27 -2.67 0.45
C TYR A 527 14.35 -3.88 0.30
N ASN A 528 13.97 -4.18 -0.93
CA ASN A 528 13.31 -5.41 -1.32
C ASN A 528 14.22 -6.14 -2.32
N GLU A 529 14.57 -7.40 -2.06
CA GLU A 529 15.44 -8.18 -2.95
C GLU A 529 14.86 -8.41 -4.36
N TYR A 530 13.55 -8.26 -4.50
CA TYR A 530 12.83 -8.34 -5.78
C TYR A 530 12.38 -6.95 -6.27
N GLU A 531 12.97 -5.84 -5.78
CA GLU A 531 12.65 -4.51 -6.32
C GLU A 531 13.03 -4.40 -7.81
N GLU A 532 12.27 -3.62 -8.57
CA GLU A 532 12.57 -3.36 -9.97
C GLU A 532 12.70 -1.88 -10.27
N ALA A 533 13.56 -1.58 -11.25
CA ALA A 533 13.73 -0.22 -11.72
C ALA A 533 12.44 0.33 -12.33
N LEU A 534 12.26 1.64 -12.17
CA LEU A 534 11.19 2.38 -12.81
C LEU A 534 11.36 2.32 -14.33
N ALA A 535 10.26 2.02 -15.03
CA ALA A 535 10.21 1.86 -16.48
C ALA A 535 9.10 2.71 -17.08
N GLU A 536 9.22 3.07 -18.36
CA GLU A 536 8.16 3.80 -19.07
C GLU A 536 6.85 3.01 -19.07
N GLY A 537 5.73 3.71 -18.88
CA GLY A 537 4.40 3.11 -18.88
C GLY A 537 3.99 2.51 -17.54
N VAL A 538 4.85 2.58 -16.53
CA VAL A 538 4.48 2.29 -15.13
C VAL A 538 3.67 3.44 -14.55
N PHE A 539 2.62 3.11 -13.80
CA PHE A 539 1.81 4.06 -13.01
C PHE A 539 2.05 3.79 -11.53
N ILE A 540 2.27 4.84 -10.74
CA ILE A 540 2.62 4.78 -9.32
C ILE A 540 1.90 5.92 -8.58
N SER A 541 1.55 5.75 -7.31
CA SER A 541 1.18 6.85 -6.43
C SER A 541 2.40 7.73 -6.06
N ASP A 542 2.13 9.00 -5.75
CA ASP A 542 3.05 9.97 -5.14
C ASP A 542 2.31 10.59 -3.96
N GLU A 543 2.45 9.95 -2.79
CA GLU A 543 1.62 10.13 -1.59
C GLU A 543 2.38 10.48 -0.29
N PRO A 544 3.37 11.40 -0.27
CA PRO A 544 3.95 11.89 0.98
C PRO A 544 2.90 12.31 2.02
N GLY A 545 3.23 12.13 3.31
CA GLY A 545 2.34 12.48 4.41
C GLY A 545 3.05 12.99 5.66
N PHE A 546 2.27 13.43 6.63
CA PHE A 546 2.71 13.74 7.98
C PHE A 546 1.54 13.54 8.95
N TYR A 547 1.79 12.84 10.05
CA TYR A 547 0.74 12.48 11.00
C TYR A 547 1.19 12.89 12.40
N LYS A 548 0.44 13.78 13.05
CA LYS A 548 0.65 14.20 14.43
C LYS A 548 -0.40 13.52 15.32
N PRO A 549 -0.06 12.43 16.04
CA PRO A 549 -1.01 11.69 16.85
C PRO A 549 -1.81 12.60 17.79
N GLY A 550 -3.13 12.41 17.84
CA GLY A 550 -4.04 13.19 18.68
C GLY A 550 -4.34 14.61 18.21
N ASP A 551 -3.88 15.04 17.02
CA ASP A 551 -4.12 16.40 16.52
C ASP A 551 -4.64 16.41 15.07
N PHE A 552 -3.79 16.10 14.08
CA PHE A 552 -4.18 16.07 12.67
C PHE A 552 -3.20 15.22 11.84
N GLY A 553 -3.60 14.85 10.63
CA GLY A 553 -2.69 14.31 9.63
C GLY A 553 -2.93 14.94 8.27
N ILE A 554 -1.88 14.93 7.46
CA ILE A 554 -1.87 15.40 6.08
C ILE A 554 -1.35 14.29 5.19
N ARG A 555 -2.01 14.04 4.07
CA ARG A 555 -1.47 13.28 2.94
C ARG A 555 -1.93 13.93 1.66
N ILE A 556 -1.03 14.03 0.69
CA ILE A 556 -1.33 14.57 -0.63
C ILE A 556 -0.85 13.53 -1.62
N GLU A 557 -1.78 12.99 -2.38
CA GLU A 557 -1.49 11.86 -3.26
C GLU A 557 -1.92 12.13 -4.70
N ASN A 558 -1.06 11.77 -5.63
CA ASN A 558 -1.42 11.73 -7.03
C ASN A 558 -0.96 10.43 -7.66
N ASP A 559 -1.76 9.92 -8.57
CA ASP A 559 -1.31 8.95 -9.54
C ASP A 559 -0.40 9.66 -10.55
N VAL A 560 0.78 9.09 -10.77
CA VAL A 560 1.79 9.56 -11.70
C VAL A 560 2.16 8.46 -12.69
N GLU A 561 2.41 8.87 -13.93
CA GLU A 561 2.87 7.97 -14.99
C GLU A 561 4.35 8.22 -15.26
N VAL A 562 5.15 7.15 -15.31
CA VAL A 562 6.55 7.21 -15.75
C VAL A 562 6.57 7.34 -17.28
N VAL A 563 7.13 8.44 -17.77
CA VAL A 563 7.21 8.74 -19.21
C VAL A 563 8.64 9.08 -19.62
N LEU A 564 8.93 8.87 -20.90
CA LEU A 564 10.19 9.31 -21.49
C LEU A 564 10.37 10.83 -21.34
N ALA A 565 11.51 11.24 -20.81
CA ALA A 565 11.96 12.63 -20.79
C ALA A 565 12.80 12.96 -22.04
N LYS A 566 13.41 14.14 -22.09
CA LYS A 566 14.31 14.49 -23.19
C LYS A 566 15.53 13.56 -23.18
N LYS A 567 16.04 13.19 -24.37
CA LYS A 567 17.28 12.41 -24.51
C LYS A 567 18.46 13.19 -23.89
N SER A 568 19.31 12.49 -23.14
CA SER A 568 20.54 13.08 -22.62
C SER A 568 21.51 13.31 -23.78
N PRO A 569 22.16 14.49 -23.88
CA PRO A 569 23.28 14.68 -24.81
C PRO A 569 24.59 14.04 -24.30
N TYR A 570 24.61 13.54 -23.05
CA TYR A 570 25.83 13.05 -22.38
C TYR A 570 25.82 11.54 -22.08
N ASP A 571 24.65 10.89 -22.10
CA ASP A 571 24.49 9.46 -21.82
C ASP A 571 23.58 8.84 -22.89
N LYS A 572 23.87 7.60 -23.31
CA LYS A 572 23.02 6.85 -24.23
C LYS A 572 21.72 6.38 -23.57
N ARG A 573 21.69 6.29 -22.23
CA ARG A 573 20.48 5.93 -21.49
C ARG A 573 19.42 7.02 -21.62
N PRO A 574 18.16 6.66 -21.94
CA PRO A 574 17.08 7.63 -21.91
C PRO A 574 16.87 8.13 -20.47
N PHE A 575 16.46 9.38 -20.34
CA PHE A 575 15.93 9.89 -19.08
C PHE A 575 14.42 9.68 -19.06
N LEU A 576 13.92 9.45 -17.86
CA LEU A 576 12.52 9.33 -17.52
C LEU A 576 12.13 10.50 -16.61
N ARG A 577 10.83 10.73 -16.50
CA ARG A 577 10.21 11.66 -15.55
C ARG A 577 8.82 11.17 -15.20
N PHE A 578 8.24 11.76 -14.17
CA PHE A 578 6.83 11.57 -13.87
C PHE A 578 5.94 12.52 -14.67
N ASN A 579 4.72 12.07 -14.94
CA ASN A 579 3.62 12.84 -15.49
C ASN A 579 2.42 12.68 -14.57
N THR A 580 2.11 13.71 -13.77
CA THR A 580 0.94 13.71 -12.89
C THR A 580 -0.35 13.63 -13.69
N ILE A 581 -1.09 12.55 -13.48
CA ILE A 581 -2.35 12.28 -14.18
C ILE A 581 -3.57 12.63 -13.34
N THR A 582 -3.47 12.62 -12.01
CA THR A 582 -4.52 13.11 -11.11
C THR A 582 -4.80 14.60 -11.36
N LEU A 583 -6.08 14.97 -11.33
CA LEU A 583 -6.56 16.31 -11.68
C LEU A 583 -7.43 16.94 -10.58
N VAL A 584 -7.03 16.79 -9.32
CA VAL A 584 -7.71 17.43 -8.18
C VAL A 584 -6.84 18.56 -7.64
N PRO A 585 -7.33 19.80 -7.48
CA PRO A 585 -6.47 20.89 -7.02
C PRO A 585 -5.97 20.66 -5.59
N TYR A 586 -4.77 21.14 -5.29
CA TYR A 586 -4.28 21.25 -3.90
C TYR A 586 -5.12 22.27 -3.10
N GLU A 587 -5.17 22.11 -1.78
CA GLU A 587 -5.95 22.95 -0.87
C GLU A 587 -5.23 24.28 -0.62
N ARG A 588 -5.72 25.34 -1.27
CA ARG A 588 -5.07 26.64 -1.32
C ARG A 588 -4.94 27.30 0.06
N SER A 589 -5.90 27.08 0.96
CA SER A 589 -5.88 27.65 2.32
C SER A 589 -4.77 27.08 3.20
N LEU A 590 -4.35 25.83 2.94
CA LEU A 590 -3.29 25.14 3.68
C LEU A 590 -1.88 25.43 3.17
N ILE A 591 -1.73 26.15 2.05
CA ILE A 591 -0.41 26.45 1.47
C ILE A 591 0.19 27.70 2.12
N ASP A 592 1.29 27.53 2.83
CA ASP A 592 2.17 28.62 3.26
C ASP A 592 3.13 28.99 2.13
N VAL A 593 2.76 30.00 1.35
CA VAL A 593 3.54 30.47 0.20
C VAL A 593 4.94 30.97 0.58
N THR A 594 5.20 31.29 1.85
CA THR A 594 6.52 31.77 2.31
C THR A 594 7.57 30.65 2.37
N LEU A 595 7.12 29.39 2.43
CA LEU A 595 8.00 28.22 2.42
C LEU A 595 8.33 27.74 0.99
N LEU A 596 7.64 28.28 -0.02
CA LEU A 596 7.78 27.86 -1.41
C LEU A 596 8.85 28.66 -2.14
N THR A 597 9.64 27.96 -2.94
CA THR A 597 10.45 28.61 -3.98
C THR A 597 9.57 29.11 -5.12
N ASN A 598 10.06 30.09 -5.90
CA ASN A 598 9.37 30.54 -7.13
C ASN A 598 9.06 29.38 -8.09
N THR A 599 9.97 28.40 -8.20
CA THR A 599 9.77 27.21 -9.04
C THR A 599 8.60 26.36 -8.54
N GLN A 600 8.52 26.11 -7.24
CA GLN A 600 7.41 25.35 -6.64
C GLN A 600 6.08 26.09 -6.76
N LEU A 601 6.05 27.40 -6.49
CA LEU A 601 4.87 28.25 -6.66
C LEU A 601 4.35 28.19 -8.11
N ASN A 602 5.25 28.34 -9.09
CA ASN A 602 4.91 28.26 -10.50
C ASN A 602 4.43 26.86 -10.92
N ALA A 603 5.01 25.79 -10.35
CA ALA A 603 4.56 24.43 -10.59
C ALA A 603 3.12 24.20 -10.10
N ILE A 604 2.78 24.68 -8.90
CA ILE A 604 1.42 24.65 -8.35
C ILE A 604 0.45 25.41 -9.25
N ASN A 605 0.76 26.66 -9.59
CA ASN A 605 -0.09 27.49 -10.44
C ASN A 605 -0.33 26.86 -11.82
N LYS A 606 0.72 26.27 -12.43
CA LYS A 606 0.61 25.57 -13.72
C LYS A 606 -0.26 24.32 -13.61
N TYR A 607 -0.12 23.55 -12.52
CA TYR A 607 -0.96 22.40 -12.24
C TYR A 607 -2.42 22.80 -12.04
N HIS A 608 -2.70 23.78 -11.19
CA HIS A 608 -4.05 24.31 -10.96
C HIS A 608 -4.70 24.84 -12.24
N ALA A 609 -3.98 25.59 -13.06
CA ALA A 609 -4.49 26.07 -14.36
C ALA A 609 -4.79 24.91 -15.34
N LYS A 610 -3.99 23.84 -15.33
CA LYS A 610 -4.27 22.62 -16.10
C LYS A 610 -5.57 21.97 -15.62
N VAL A 611 -5.74 21.82 -14.30
CA VAL A 611 -6.91 21.22 -13.67
C VAL A 611 -8.18 22.01 -14.01
N GLU A 612 -8.17 23.33 -13.79
CA GLU A 612 -9.30 24.21 -14.08
C GLU A 612 -9.73 24.11 -15.54
N ARG A 613 -8.78 24.25 -16.47
CA ARG A 613 -9.05 24.18 -17.92
C ARG A 613 -9.71 22.87 -18.36
N ILE A 614 -9.36 21.75 -17.73
CA ILE A 614 -9.92 20.43 -18.09
C ILE A 614 -11.29 20.23 -17.44
N LEU A 615 -11.45 20.60 -16.17
CA LEU A 615 -12.65 20.27 -15.40
C LEU A 615 -13.79 21.29 -15.54
N GLU A 616 -13.48 22.57 -15.75
CA GLU A 616 -14.50 23.62 -15.81
C GLU A 616 -15.61 23.34 -16.85
N PRO A 617 -15.30 22.92 -18.11
CA PRO A 617 -16.35 22.58 -19.07
C PRO A 617 -17.21 21.38 -18.66
N LEU A 618 -16.65 20.46 -17.88
CA LEU A 618 -17.31 19.23 -17.42
C LEU A 618 -18.18 19.45 -16.17
N LEU A 619 -17.95 20.55 -15.46
CA LEU A 619 -18.67 20.95 -14.25
C LEU A 619 -19.66 22.09 -14.49
N LYS A 620 -19.85 22.52 -15.74
CA LYS A 620 -20.67 23.70 -16.10
C LYS A 620 -22.10 23.69 -15.51
N ASP A 621 -22.66 22.50 -15.30
CA ASP A 621 -24.02 22.29 -14.80
C ASP A 621 -24.07 22.10 -13.26
N ASP A 622 -22.94 22.23 -12.56
CA ASP A 622 -22.82 22.13 -11.11
C ASP A 622 -22.10 23.36 -10.52
N GLN A 623 -22.88 24.36 -10.12
CA GLN A 623 -22.36 25.63 -9.63
C GLN A 623 -21.54 25.47 -8.33
N ALA A 624 -21.88 24.51 -7.47
CA ALA A 624 -21.13 24.26 -6.23
C ALA A 624 -19.74 23.71 -6.56
N ALA A 625 -19.67 22.74 -7.49
CA ALA A 625 -18.40 22.20 -7.96
C ALA A 625 -17.52 23.25 -8.66
N LEU A 626 -18.11 24.11 -9.50
CA LEU A 626 -17.38 25.21 -10.16
C LEU A 626 -16.80 26.21 -9.17
N ASN A 627 -17.56 26.57 -8.14
CA ASN A 627 -17.08 27.48 -7.10
C ASN A 627 -15.91 26.86 -6.33
N ALA A 628 -16.03 25.58 -5.96
CA ALA A 628 -14.96 24.83 -5.29
C ALA A 628 -13.70 24.67 -6.15
N LEU A 629 -13.86 24.51 -7.47
CA LEU A 629 -12.75 24.45 -8.43
C LEU A 629 -12.02 25.80 -8.49
N ARG A 630 -12.74 26.86 -8.86
CA ARG A 630 -12.19 28.21 -9.08
C ARG A 630 -11.56 28.81 -7.81
N SER A 631 -12.12 28.53 -6.64
CA SER A 631 -11.58 29.03 -5.37
C SER A 631 -10.20 28.45 -5.06
N ARG A 632 -10.00 27.16 -5.38
CA ARG A 632 -8.74 26.42 -5.16
C ARG A 632 -7.72 26.65 -6.25
N THR A 633 -8.14 26.89 -7.50
CA THR A 633 -7.23 27.10 -8.63
C THR A 633 -6.84 28.56 -8.85
N LYS A 634 -7.41 29.49 -8.07
CA LYS A 634 -6.98 30.89 -8.08
C LYS A 634 -5.47 30.98 -7.82
N LYS A 635 -4.78 31.69 -8.71
CA LYS A 635 -3.33 31.86 -8.69
C LYS A 635 -2.80 32.25 -7.30
N LEU A 636 -1.74 31.56 -6.89
CA LEU A 636 -0.91 31.90 -5.74
C LEU A 636 0.14 32.92 -6.17
N ASP A 637 0.23 34.02 -5.45
CA ASP A 637 1.28 35.02 -5.61
C ASP A 637 2.05 35.14 -4.29
N LEU A 638 3.36 35.35 -4.37
CA LEU A 638 4.12 35.85 -3.23
C LEU A 638 3.59 37.27 -2.97
N GLN A 639 2.88 37.46 -1.85
CA GLN A 639 2.61 38.81 -1.39
C GLN A 639 3.99 39.48 -1.23
N PRO A 640 4.26 40.64 -1.85
CA PRO A 640 5.45 41.38 -1.52
C PRO A 640 5.41 41.61 -0.02
N VAL A 641 6.52 41.31 0.68
CA VAL A 641 6.69 41.72 2.06
C VAL A 641 6.52 43.24 2.03
N THR A 642 5.35 43.73 2.40
CA THR A 642 5.17 45.14 2.72
C THR A 642 6.01 45.34 3.97
N THR A 643 7.26 45.74 3.77
CA THR A 643 8.07 46.35 4.80
C THR A 643 7.18 47.40 5.43
N ILE A 644 6.74 47.19 6.66
CA ILE A 644 6.05 48.22 7.43
C ILE A 644 7.11 49.28 7.71
N SER A 645 7.36 50.17 6.74
CA SER A 645 8.05 51.43 6.95
C SER A 645 7.06 52.38 7.63
N LYS A 646 6.74 52.09 8.89
CA LYS A 646 6.16 53.03 9.85
C LYS A 646 6.94 52.96 11.15
N LEU A 647 8.22 53.28 11.06
CA LEU A 647 8.90 54.01 12.13
C LEU A 647 8.94 55.46 11.70
N SER A 648 8.07 56.25 12.33
CA SER A 648 7.98 57.68 12.12
C SER A 648 9.31 58.35 12.41
N ASN A 649 9.80 59.10 11.42
CA ASN A 649 10.81 60.14 11.58
C ASN A 649 10.37 61.17 12.62
N LYS A 650 10.69 60.94 13.89
CA LYS A 650 10.96 62.00 14.88
C LYS A 650 11.88 61.39 15.93
N THR A 651 13.18 61.67 15.81
CA THR A 651 14.08 62.21 16.85
C THR A 651 15.51 62.10 16.30
N PHE A 652 16.00 63.18 15.72
CA PHE A 652 17.37 63.32 15.21
C PHE A 652 18.01 64.55 15.86
N ILE A 653 18.32 64.45 17.16
CA ILE A 653 19.23 65.32 17.95
C ILE A 653 19.59 64.43 19.16
N SER A 654 20.81 64.08 19.55
CA SER A 654 22.15 64.66 19.41
C SER A 654 23.15 63.50 19.53
N ILE A 655 24.17 63.48 18.67
CA ILE A 655 25.38 62.69 18.89
C ILE A 655 26.31 63.57 19.73
N SER A 656 26.62 63.13 20.95
CA SER A 656 27.82 63.58 21.65
C SER A 656 28.71 62.37 21.94
N SER A 657 29.97 62.59 21.59
CA SER A 657 31.10 61.70 21.46
C SER A 657 31.63 61.20 22.80
N THR A 658 31.24 60.00 23.24
CA THR A 658 31.90 59.33 24.39
C THR A 658 31.76 57.79 24.43
N PHE A 659 31.41 57.13 23.32
CA PHE A 659 31.21 55.67 23.31
C PHE A 659 32.00 54.91 22.22
N LEU A 660 33.13 55.49 21.80
CA LEU A 660 34.03 54.90 20.81
C LEU A 660 35.44 54.70 21.38
N ILE A 661 35.59 54.20 22.62
CA ILE A 661 36.91 53.82 23.18
C ILE A 661 36.90 52.48 23.94
N THR A 662 35.76 51.87 24.25
CA THR A 662 35.74 50.69 25.15
C THR A 662 35.43 49.34 24.50
N PHE A 663 35.62 49.19 23.18
CA PHE A 663 35.41 47.88 22.50
C PHE A 663 36.55 47.39 21.61
N VAL A 664 37.71 48.06 21.64
CA VAL A 664 38.94 47.64 20.92
C VAL A 664 40.06 47.18 21.89
N LEU A 665 39.76 47.05 23.19
CA LEU A 665 40.77 46.75 24.22
C LEU A 665 40.47 45.49 25.06
N ILE A 666 39.64 44.56 24.57
CA ILE A 666 39.40 43.24 25.21
C ILE A 666 39.67 42.08 24.22
N ILE A 667 40.52 42.29 23.21
CA ILE A 667 41.12 41.20 22.40
C ILE A 667 42.64 41.42 22.28
N ILE A 668 43.29 41.99 23.30
CA ILE A 668 44.73 41.90 23.51
C ILE A 668 44.90 41.95 25.04
N ILE A 669 45.52 40.92 25.61
CA ILE A 669 45.54 40.52 27.06
C ILE A 669 44.52 39.42 27.38
N LEU A 670 44.67 38.32 26.65
CA LEU A 670 44.59 36.92 27.10
C LEU A 670 45.26 36.13 25.97
N PHE A 671 46.57 36.35 25.87
CA PHE A 671 47.53 35.41 25.31
C PHE A 671 47.96 34.49 26.44
#